data_AF-A0A9P5AYT3-F1
#
_entry.id   AF-A0A9P5AYT3-F1
#
_cell.length_a   1.000
_cell.length_b   1.000
_cell.length_c   1.000
_cell.angle_alpha   90.00
_cell.angle_beta   90.00
_cell.angle_gamma   90.00
#
_symmetry.space_group_name_H-M   'P 1'
#
loop_
_entity.id
_entity.type
_entity.pdbx_description
1 polymer ?
#
loop_
_entity_poly.entity_id
_entity_poly.type
_entity_poly.pdbx_seq_one_letter_code
_entity_poly.pdbx_strand_id
1 'polypeptide(L)'
;MLMPSSDIAQEKLLYDNDVVRNLTEEQWKAFGQWVGANDPTPLEAKHWITKENDLDLDLNVFSLQTLALLIKHAKSSYCGQSSKILGQSYTEDDLLVRKPGFGLPLDHMPDKKDRFPTLFPDEIDDGWNAVMNCLIERDGGRSSTITKLQQNGKWKKEALAMDWKSYLKYADFTSAMADACIQELRIKADLYEKTGLIPVHDYSVAVLKSDTIMTAELAKSLQEAIKVLEDIAPEQQDWHPGSDGKVLDIGHPSLWPLTYGPSRILLDRVIGLKNTFTAEGQAVMIRTPTVDGFRGQSFGEFSQRFQWLLCDVILDPVTGTVEIASYINNLHPQEHAHLYPTIESFIKKSLPAWDILYRWQDDFAVQRLQTEEAILDCPAEENVNCGCRPWDRPLGQNETPRHPYEPGGEEYEEDSRWSLSVIDEVSDTFEFCEGSRDKNLSDQDDSDQDDSDPEHGYFEGSQWRKLDEAWFKSTHRVNVSDADPNAADYVKITPGNVKTTGFFKDKKQILVIVKLANIQLTPESASYDDGSWHTEGQLNEHIVSTALYYYDSENITHCTLSFRTNTEDLSDEISYNQYEHGPICQTFAIERDGNRQQDIGSVHTKARRAIFFPNLMQHRVSPFKLVDRTKPGHRKILALFLVDPAIPIIRTSNVPPQQKNWWDQYHLHNGECLPDSFNDKVSVAEWPMGLEEAKVLRLQLMDERTSIQEQEYSGLFQQLDRMSLWGSSATQNKPSIIVEGKRTTVTPNLLQALLDLGENGKSRTVWADAVCINQEDNSEKDSQVLLMTEVYKQASKVLIHLCKENDSFTLLLWYFNRNRESRDQENVYLELRLSV
;
A
#
# COMPACT_ATOMS: atom_id res chain seq x y z
N MET A 1 23.46 19.07 -51.95
CA MET A 1 23.85 20.32 -51.28
C MET A 1 24.47 19.93 -49.94
N LEU A 2 25.67 20.41 -49.62
CA LEU A 2 26.43 20.00 -48.42
C LEU A 2 25.68 20.40 -47.14
N MET A 3 25.36 19.41 -46.30
CA MET A 3 24.55 19.57 -45.09
C MET A 3 25.36 20.12 -43.91
N PRO A 4 24.83 21.05 -43.10
CA PRO A 4 25.42 21.42 -41.82
C PRO A 4 25.13 20.32 -40.79
N SER A 5 26.13 19.96 -40.00
CA SER A 5 26.07 18.95 -38.94
C SER A 5 25.05 19.30 -37.84
N SER A 6 23.90 18.63 -37.84
CA SER A 6 23.04 18.48 -36.66
C SER A 6 23.16 17.04 -36.13
N ASP A 7 22.83 16.81 -34.86
CA ASP A 7 23.13 15.56 -34.14
C ASP A 7 22.52 14.33 -34.85
N ILE A 8 23.35 13.32 -35.15
CA ILE A 8 23.00 12.11 -35.92
C ILE A 8 21.77 11.39 -35.34
N ALA A 9 21.54 11.50 -34.03
CA ALA A 9 20.38 10.92 -33.34
C ALA A 9 19.05 11.64 -33.66
N GLN A 10 19.07 12.97 -33.80
CA GLN A 10 17.89 13.79 -34.08
C GLN A 10 17.43 13.62 -35.53
N GLU A 11 18.37 13.54 -36.46
CA GLU A 11 18.07 13.23 -37.87
C GLU A 11 17.49 11.83 -38.00
N LYS A 12 18.03 10.84 -37.29
CA LYS A 12 17.51 9.48 -37.30
C LYS A 12 16.06 9.41 -36.81
N LEU A 13 15.71 10.11 -35.73
CA LEU A 13 14.34 10.17 -35.18
C LEU A 13 13.32 10.81 -36.15
N LEU A 14 13.78 11.75 -36.98
CA LEU A 14 12.95 12.45 -37.97
C LEU A 14 12.73 11.61 -39.23
N TYR A 15 13.80 10.99 -39.74
CA TYR A 15 13.79 10.24 -41.01
C TYR A 15 13.39 8.77 -40.88
N ASP A 16 13.36 8.22 -39.66
CA ASP A 16 12.75 6.92 -39.36
C ASP A 16 11.20 7.01 -39.31
N ASN A 17 10.61 8.22 -39.34
CA ASN A 17 9.17 8.38 -39.45
C ASN A 17 8.71 8.24 -40.92
N ASP A 18 7.92 7.20 -41.19
CA ASP A 18 7.48 6.84 -42.55
C ASP A 18 6.74 7.97 -43.28
N VAL A 19 6.02 8.82 -42.55
CA VAL A 19 5.29 9.94 -43.16
C VAL A 19 6.21 11.10 -43.51
N VAL A 20 7.14 11.45 -42.62
CA VAL A 20 8.15 12.48 -42.93
C VAL A 20 8.97 12.10 -44.17
N ARG A 21 9.32 10.80 -44.28
CA ARG A 21 10.07 10.26 -45.41
C ARG A 21 9.32 10.34 -46.75
N ASN A 22 7.99 10.34 -46.70
CA ASN A 22 7.13 10.33 -47.89
C ASN A 22 6.64 11.73 -48.31
N LEU A 23 6.96 12.79 -47.56
CA LEU A 23 6.65 14.16 -47.96
C LEU A 23 7.43 14.55 -49.23
N THR A 24 6.75 15.14 -50.20
CA THR A 24 7.40 15.64 -51.43
C THR A 24 8.23 16.89 -51.14
N GLU A 25 9.20 17.20 -52.00
CA GLU A 25 10.02 18.43 -51.88
C GLU A 25 9.15 19.71 -51.88
N GLU A 26 8.02 19.69 -52.61
CA GLU A 26 7.08 20.80 -52.71
C GLU A 26 6.31 21.02 -51.40
N GLN A 27 5.88 19.93 -50.75
CA GLN A 27 5.23 19.97 -49.43
C GLN A 27 6.18 20.47 -48.36
N TRP A 28 7.43 19.98 -48.38
CA TRP A 28 8.47 20.43 -47.47
C TRP A 28 8.77 21.93 -47.59
N LYS A 29 8.79 22.44 -48.83
CA LYS A 29 8.97 23.86 -49.10
C LYS A 29 7.79 24.71 -48.62
N ALA A 30 6.55 24.25 -48.85
CA ALA A 30 5.35 24.93 -48.38
C ALA A 30 5.27 24.97 -46.84
N PHE A 31 5.61 23.87 -46.18
CA PHE A 31 5.69 23.78 -44.72
C PHE A 31 6.73 24.76 -44.17
N GLY A 32 7.93 24.78 -44.77
CA GLY A 32 9.00 25.70 -44.39
C GLY A 32 8.62 27.18 -44.47
N GLN A 33 7.91 27.57 -45.54
CA GLN A 33 7.42 28.94 -45.71
C GLN A 33 6.34 29.31 -44.69
N TRP A 34 5.42 28.38 -44.40
CA TRP A 34 4.38 28.58 -43.40
C TRP A 34 4.95 28.69 -41.99
N VAL A 35 5.89 27.81 -41.61
CA VAL A 35 6.59 27.85 -40.32
C VAL A 35 7.31 29.19 -40.12
N GLY A 36 8.01 29.68 -41.16
CA GLY A 36 8.73 30.95 -41.10
C GLY A 36 7.85 32.18 -40.91
N ALA A 37 6.60 32.13 -41.39
CA ALA A 37 5.66 33.24 -41.30
C ALA A 37 4.86 33.25 -39.99
N ASN A 38 4.62 32.07 -39.39
CA ASN A 38 3.64 31.92 -38.30
C ASN A 38 4.26 31.54 -36.95
N ASP A 39 5.52 31.11 -36.93
CA ASP A 39 6.20 30.58 -35.73
C ASP A 39 5.35 29.56 -34.94
N PRO A 40 4.91 28.47 -35.59
CA PRO A 40 3.86 27.60 -35.09
C PRO A 40 4.31 26.68 -33.95
N THR A 41 3.34 26.31 -33.12
CA THR A 41 3.45 25.22 -32.14
C THR A 41 3.48 23.84 -32.83
N PRO A 42 3.98 22.78 -32.16
CA PRO A 42 3.92 21.41 -32.69
C PRO A 42 2.52 20.95 -33.09
N LEU A 43 1.48 21.41 -32.41
CA LEU A 43 0.09 21.05 -32.71
C LEU A 43 -0.45 21.78 -33.95
N GLU A 44 -0.11 23.06 -34.12
CA GLU A 44 -0.43 23.80 -35.34
C GLU A 44 0.29 23.21 -36.54
N ALA A 45 1.56 22.81 -36.38
CA ALA A 45 2.31 22.11 -37.41
C ALA A 45 1.68 20.76 -37.76
N LYS A 46 1.20 20.01 -36.76
CA LYS A 46 0.42 18.79 -36.98
C LYS A 46 -0.82 19.06 -37.82
N HIS A 47 -1.60 20.06 -37.44
CA HIS A 47 -2.85 20.41 -38.13
C HIS A 47 -2.59 20.84 -39.58
N TRP A 48 -1.51 21.59 -39.80
CA TRP A 48 -1.08 21.99 -41.13
C TRP A 48 -0.70 20.77 -41.99
N ILE A 49 0.10 19.85 -41.45
CA ILE A 49 0.54 18.66 -42.18
C ILE A 49 -0.64 17.76 -42.54
N THR A 50 -1.61 17.58 -41.63
CA THR A 50 -2.74 16.67 -41.87
C THR A 50 -3.83 17.26 -42.75
N LYS A 51 -4.18 18.55 -42.58
CA LYS A 51 -5.37 19.14 -43.22
C LYS A 51 -5.09 19.81 -44.57
N GLU A 52 -3.94 20.48 -44.72
CA GLU A 52 -3.62 21.24 -45.94
C GLU A 52 -3.00 20.37 -47.06
N ASN A 53 -2.61 19.13 -46.75
CA ASN A 53 -1.94 18.23 -47.71
C ASN A 53 -2.79 17.03 -48.14
N ASP A 54 -4.07 16.96 -47.76
CA ASP A 54 -5.01 15.88 -48.13
C ASP A 54 -4.46 14.47 -47.84
N LEU A 55 -3.65 14.38 -46.78
CA LEU A 55 -3.05 13.14 -46.32
C LEU A 55 -4.05 12.48 -45.36
N ASP A 56 -4.66 11.37 -45.80
CA ASP A 56 -5.55 10.52 -44.98
C ASP A 56 -4.73 9.73 -43.94
N LEU A 57 -4.09 10.47 -43.04
CA LEU A 57 -3.20 9.96 -42.01
C LEU A 57 -3.91 9.94 -40.67
N ASP A 58 -3.82 8.81 -39.98
CA ASP A 58 -4.27 8.67 -38.61
C ASP A 58 -3.66 9.79 -37.75
N LEU A 59 -4.47 10.40 -36.88
CA LEU A 59 -4.10 11.51 -35.99
C LEU A 59 -2.93 11.15 -35.04
N ASN A 60 -2.46 9.90 -35.04
CA ASN A 60 -1.42 9.35 -34.18
C ASN A 60 -0.04 9.16 -34.83
N VAL A 61 0.14 9.52 -36.10
CA VAL A 61 1.37 9.27 -36.88
C VAL A 61 2.62 9.98 -36.36
N PHE A 62 2.49 11.18 -35.80
CA PHE A 62 3.63 11.95 -35.31
C PHE A 62 3.70 11.97 -33.79
N SER A 63 4.89 11.68 -33.25
CA SER A 63 5.21 12.10 -31.89
C SER A 63 5.39 13.63 -31.85
N LEU A 64 5.13 14.26 -30.71
CA LEU A 64 5.35 15.70 -30.54
C LEU A 64 6.83 16.06 -30.67
N GLN A 65 7.73 15.16 -30.30
CA GLN A 65 9.16 15.28 -30.53
C GLN A 65 9.47 15.35 -32.04
N THR A 66 8.81 14.51 -32.84
CA THR A 66 8.92 14.56 -34.31
C THR A 66 8.42 15.90 -34.87
N LEU A 67 7.27 16.42 -34.39
CA LEU A 67 6.71 17.70 -34.84
C LEU A 67 7.57 18.91 -34.46
N ALA A 68 8.12 18.90 -33.24
CA ALA A 68 9.07 19.91 -32.79
C ALA A 68 10.36 19.92 -33.62
N LEU A 69 10.91 18.74 -33.88
CA LEU A 69 12.10 18.58 -34.74
C LEU A 69 11.79 18.99 -36.19
N LEU A 70 10.59 18.70 -36.71
CA LEU A 70 10.12 19.15 -38.03
C LEU A 70 10.10 20.68 -38.13
N ILE A 71 9.53 21.38 -37.13
CA ILE A 71 9.51 22.87 -37.08
C ILE A 71 10.94 23.42 -37.01
N LYS A 72 11.79 22.84 -36.16
CA LYS A 72 13.20 23.25 -36.01
C LYS A 72 13.97 23.09 -37.33
N HIS A 73 13.78 21.97 -38.01
CA HIS A 73 14.39 21.69 -39.31
C HIS A 73 13.88 22.68 -40.37
N ALA A 74 12.56 22.94 -40.41
CA ALA A 74 11.95 23.90 -41.32
C ALA A 74 12.52 25.32 -41.16
N LYS A 75 12.69 25.79 -39.92
CA LYS A 75 13.30 27.10 -39.61
C LYS A 75 14.75 27.19 -40.08
N SER A 76 15.54 26.13 -39.86
CA SER A 76 16.94 26.07 -40.29
C SER A 76 17.07 26.04 -41.82
N SER A 77 16.30 25.18 -42.48
CA SER A 77 16.46 24.88 -43.92
C SER A 77 15.80 25.92 -44.84
N TYR A 78 14.72 26.59 -44.40
CA TYR A 78 13.91 27.46 -45.28
C TYR A 78 13.83 28.92 -44.82
N CYS A 79 14.07 29.20 -43.54
CA CYS A 79 14.00 30.56 -43.00
C CYS A 79 15.38 31.20 -42.82
N GLY A 80 16.47 30.47 -43.05
CA GLY A 80 17.84 30.97 -42.94
C GLY A 80 18.26 31.34 -41.51
N GLN A 81 17.53 30.88 -40.49
CA GLN A 81 17.86 31.13 -39.09
C GLN A 81 19.13 30.34 -38.70
N SER A 82 20.12 31.04 -38.14
CA SER A 82 21.39 30.44 -37.70
C SER A 82 21.17 29.44 -36.57
N SER A 83 21.92 28.33 -36.55
CA SER A 83 21.94 27.35 -35.46
C SER A 83 22.21 27.98 -34.07
N LYS A 84 22.92 29.12 -34.01
CA LYS A 84 23.14 29.88 -32.77
C LYS A 84 21.90 30.63 -32.26
N ILE A 85 20.98 31.02 -33.14
CA ILE A 85 19.70 31.66 -32.78
C ILE A 85 18.65 30.59 -32.44
N LEU A 86 18.70 29.44 -33.13
CA LEU A 86 17.93 28.23 -32.81
C LEU A 86 18.30 27.61 -31.45
N GLY A 87 19.49 27.92 -30.90
CA GLY A 87 19.86 27.55 -29.53
C GLY A 87 19.08 28.29 -28.43
N GLN A 88 18.21 29.24 -28.79
CA GLN A 88 17.21 29.87 -27.90
C GLN A 88 15.78 29.36 -28.16
N SER A 89 15.58 28.52 -29.18
CA SER A 89 14.28 27.88 -29.45
C SER A 89 14.37 26.39 -29.18
N TYR A 90 13.78 25.99 -28.06
CA TYR A 90 13.44 24.62 -27.72
C TYR A 90 14.61 23.62 -27.70
N THR A 91 15.18 23.40 -26.51
CA THR A 91 15.91 22.16 -26.21
C THR A 91 14.92 20.99 -26.08
N GLU A 92 15.38 19.74 -26.18
CA GLU A 92 14.52 18.55 -25.95
C GLU A 92 13.88 18.56 -24.55
N ASP A 93 14.49 19.26 -23.61
CA ASP A 93 14.00 19.46 -22.24
C ASP A 93 12.96 20.61 -22.14
N ASP A 94 12.92 21.54 -23.09
CA ASP A 94 12.02 22.71 -23.08
C ASP A 94 10.62 22.42 -23.66
N LEU A 95 10.41 21.26 -24.30
CA LEU A 95 9.22 21.00 -25.13
C LEU A 95 8.33 19.83 -24.72
N LEU A 96 8.70 19.06 -23.71
CA LEU A 96 7.94 17.88 -23.32
C LEU A 96 7.80 17.86 -21.80
N VAL A 97 6.59 18.11 -21.31
CA VAL A 97 6.19 17.61 -19.99
C VAL A 97 6.37 16.09 -20.04
N ARG A 98 7.43 15.55 -19.43
CA ARG A 98 7.66 14.11 -19.26
C ARG A 98 7.41 13.76 -17.80
N LYS A 99 6.40 12.91 -17.58
CA LYS A 99 5.90 12.49 -16.27
C LYS A 99 5.52 11.00 -16.36
N PRO A 100 5.56 10.23 -15.27
CA PRO A 100 4.96 8.90 -15.27
C PRO A 100 3.51 8.96 -15.78
N GLY A 101 3.16 8.06 -16.69
CA GLY A 101 1.85 8.06 -17.38
C GLY A 101 1.73 9.07 -18.53
N PHE A 102 2.72 9.94 -18.74
CA PHE A 102 2.75 10.90 -19.86
C PHE A 102 4.18 11.20 -20.35
N GLY A 103 4.60 10.51 -21.41
CA GLY A 103 5.96 10.64 -21.97
C GLY A 103 7.02 9.82 -21.22
N LEU A 104 6.70 9.30 -20.04
CA LEU A 104 7.44 8.24 -19.35
C LEU A 104 6.49 7.06 -19.07
N PRO A 105 7.02 5.84 -18.90
CA PRO A 105 6.26 4.70 -18.37
C PRO A 105 5.52 5.03 -17.07
N LEU A 106 4.38 4.36 -16.83
CA LEU A 106 3.58 4.61 -15.62
C LEU A 106 4.34 4.23 -14.34
N ASP A 107 5.16 3.18 -14.43
CA ASP A 107 6.06 2.66 -13.39
C ASP A 107 7.40 3.42 -13.28
N HIS A 108 7.55 4.54 -14.00
CA HIS A 108 8.83 5.25 -14.01
C HIS A 108 9.18 5.82 -12.64
N MET A 109 10.30 5.36 -12.09
CA MET A 109 10.82 5.74 -10.79
C MET A 109 12.28 6.19 -10.86
N PRO A 110 12.69 7.20 -10.06
CA PRO A 110 14.10 7.51 -9.83
C PRO A 110 14.85 6.37 -9.12
N ASP A 111 16.18 6.46 -9.05
CA ASP A 111 17.01 5.53 -8.27
C ASP A 111 16.51 5.42 -6.81
N LYS A 112 16.57 4.22 -6.24
CA LYS A 112 16.10 3.93 -4.86
C LYS A 112 16.65 4.89 -3.80
N LYS A 113 17.93 5.28 -3.92
CA LYS A 113 18.62 6.21 -3.00
C LYS A 113 18.09 7.66 -3.07
N ASP A 114 17.42 8.01 -4.17
CA ASP A 114 16.98 9.38 -4.47
C ASP A 114 15.48 9.56 -4.22
N ARG A 115 14.72 8.47 -4.04
CA ARG A 115 13.28 8.45 -3.79
C ARG A 115 12.95 8.01 -2.36
N PHE A 116 11.75 8.32 -1.92
CA PHE A 116 11.19 7.81 -0.67
C PHE A 116 10.75 6.34 -0.83
N PRO A 117 10.85 5.49 0.21
CA PRO A 117 10.43 4.09 0.13
C PRO A 117 8.92 3.92 -0.10
N THR A 118 8.52 2.74 -0.58
CA THR A 118 7.11 2.31 -0.72
C THR A 118 6.80 1.21 0.30
N LEU A 119 5.59 1.22 0.88
CA LEU A 119 5.19 0.22 1.89
C LEU A 119 5.03 -1.20 1.32
N PHE A 120 4.55 -1.29 0.09
CA PHE A 120 4.38 -2.55 -0.61
C PHE A 120 5.44 -2.62 -1.71
N PRO A 121 6.45 -3.49 -1.55
CA PRO A 121 7.38 -3.76 -2.63
C PRO A 121 6.90 -4.71 -3.70
N ASP A 122 7.38 -4.46 -4.91
CA ASP A 122 7.42 -5.42 -6.02
C ASP A 122 8.49 -6.51 -5.81
N GLU A 123 8.41 -7.59 -6.60
CA GLU A 123 9.39 -8.72 -6.61
C GLU A 123 10.84 -8.33 -6.98
N ILE A 124 11.06 -7.10 -7.47
CA ILE A 124 12.37 -6.59 -7.93
C ILE A 124 12.95 -5.53 -6.98
N ASP A 125 12.14 -4.95 -6.09
CA ASP A 125 12.57 -3.91 -5.15
C ASP A 125 12.34 -4.36 -3.70
N ASP A 126 13.38 -4.38 -2.87
CA ASP A 126 13.24 -4.59 -1.43
C ASP A 126 12.58 -3.36 -0.80
N GLY A 127 11.26 -3.28 -0.88
CA GLY A 127 10.47 -2.15 -0.39
C GLY A 127 10.52 -2.07 1.12
N TRP A 128 9.73 -1.15 1.67
CA TRP A 128 9.85 -0.85 3.08
C TRP A 128 9.27 -1.98 3.93
N ASN A 129 10.07 -2.45 4.87
CA ASN A 129 9.64 -3.31 5.94
C ASN A 129 10.15 -2.74 7.27
N ALA A 130 9.36 -2.89 8.32
CA ALA A 130 9.82 -2.60 9.66
C ALA A 130 10.83 -3.66 10.07
N VAL A 131 12.02 -3.23 10.48
CA VAL A 131 12.87 -4.03 11.34
C VAL A 131 12.11 -4.24 12.66
N MET A 132 12.05 -5.50 13.08
CA MET A 132 11.15 -5.98 14.12
C MET A 132 11.22 -5.23 15.43
N ASN A 133 10.03 -4.91 15.95
CA ASN A 133 9.88 -4.22 17.21
C ASN A 133 10.04 -5.18 18.38
N CYS A 134 10.92 -4.84 19.33
CA CYS A 134 10.66 -5.18 20.73
C CYS A 134 10.24 -3.91 21.48
N LEU A 135 9.12 -4.05 22.20
CA LEU A 135 8.35 -3.08 22.96
C LEU A 135 7.85 -1.81 22.23
N ILE A 136 6.54 -1.83 21.98
CA ILE A 136 5.72 -0.67 21.62
C ILE A 136 5.63 0.28 22.83
N GLU A 137 6.24 1.48 22.75
CA GLU A 137 5.85 2.60 23.62
C GLU A 137 4.40 2.98 23.31
N ARG A 138 3.45 2.49 24.12
CA ARG A 138 2.07 2.96 24.15
C ARG A 138 1.82 3.73 25.46
N ASP A 139 2.40 4.91 25.57
CA ASP A 139 1.77 5.97 26.38
C ASP A 139 1.21 7.02 25.42
N GLY A 140 -0.12 7.09 25.37
CA GLY A 140 -0.87 8.12 24.67
C GLY A 140 -0.63 9.45 25.36
N GLY A 141 0.53 10.06 25.08
CA GLY A 141 1.07 11.22 25.78
C GLY A 141 0.01 12.30 25.94
N ARG A 142 -0.60 12.34 27.11
CA ARG A 142 -1.28 13.53 27.58
C ARG A 142 -0.15 14.54 27.78
N SER A 143 -0.25 15.70 27.13
CA SER A 143 0.69 16.81 27.33
C SER A 143 0.82 17.17 28.83
N SER A 144 -0.21 16.88 29.64
CA SER A 144 -0.17 16.99 31.11
C SER A 144 0.73 15.97 31.84
N THR A 145 1.09 14.84 31.23
CA THR A 145 1.98 13.83 31.83
C THR A 145 3.43 14.30 31.78
N ILE A 146 3.83 14.95 30.68
CA ILE A 146 5.20 15.48 30.51
C ILE A 146 5.55 16.50 31.59
N THR A 147 4.62 17.41 31.92
CA THR A 147 4.81 18.37 33.04
C THR A 147 4.76 17.70 34.42
N LYS A 148 4.08 16.55 34.56
CA LYS A 148 4.00 15.78 35.81
C LYS A 148 5.23 14.88 36.04
N LEU A 149 5.97 14.53 34.99
CA LEU A 149 7.18 13.69 35.08
C LEU A 149 8.36 14.36 35.80
N GLN A 150 8.26 15.65 36.12
CA GLN A 150 9.16 16.29 37.08
C GLN A 150 9.03 15.70 38.51
N GLN A 151 7.95 14.95 38.82
CA GLN A 151 7.76 14.21 40.07
C GLN A 151 8.18 12.74 39.92
N ASN A 152 9.50 12.51 39.81
CA ASN A 152 10.21 11.27 39.46
C ASN A 152 9.83 9.96 40.21
N GLY A 153 8.99 10.00 41.26
CA GLY A 153 8.68 8.82 42.07
C GLY A 153 7.29 8.21 41.87
N LYS A 154 6.34 8.95 41.26
CA LYS A 154 4.93 8.52 41.20
C LYS A 154 4.63 7.68 39.95
N TRP A 155 5.02 8.17 38.77
CA TRP A 155 4.75 7.47 37.50
C TRP A 155 5.43 6.10 37.43
N LYS A 156 6.71 6.00 37.80
CA LYS A 156 7.42 4.70 37.83
C LYS A 156 6.71 3.66 38.71
N LYS A 157 6.19 4.08 39.86
CA LYS A 157 5.43 3.19 40.76
C LYS A 157 4.09 2.76 40.14
N GLU A 158 3.41 3.68 39.48
CA GLU A 158 2.14 3.39 38.79
C GLU A 158 2.37 2.45 37.60
N ALA A 159 3.40 2.69 36.79
CA ALA A 159 3.76 1.85 35.66
C ALA A 159 4.18 0.44 36.08
N LEU A 160 4.98 0.29 37.14
CA LEU A 160 5.36 -1.03 37.65
C LEU A 160 4.22 -1.77 38.35
N ALA A 161 3.18 -1.07 38.79
CA ALA A 161 1.99 -1.67 39.41
C ALA A 161 0.86 -1.96 38.40
N MET A 162 1.03 -1.55 37.14
CA MET A 162 0.04 -1.74 36.09
C MET A 162 0.02 -3.20 35.65
N ASP A 163 -1.17 -3.74 35.45
CA ASP A 163 -1.36 -5.07 34.88
C ASP A 163 -1.16 -5.03 33.36
N TRP A 164 0.11 -5.00 32.92
CA TRP A 164 0.46 -4.94 31.50
C TRP A 164 -0.05 -6.14 30.70
N LYS A 165 -0.23 -7.30 31.34
CA LYS A 165 -0.74 -8.51 30.69
C LYS A 165 -2.19 -8.38 30.24
N SER A 166 -2.98 -7.57 30.94
CA SER A 166 -4.34 -7.23 30.51
C SER A 166 -4.37 -6.39 29.21
N TYR A 167 -3.26 -5.76 28.83
CA TYR A 167 -3.13 -4.95 27.61
C TYR A 167 -2.40 -5.70 26.49
N LEU A 168 -1.39 -6.51 26.83
CA LEU A 168 -0.58 -7.29 25.89
C LEU A 168 -0.23 -8.63 26.56
N LYS A 169 -0.67 -9.75 25.96
CA LYS A 169 -0.57 -11.12 26.52
C LYS A 169 0.80 -11.43 27.15
N TYR A 170 1.86 -11.01 26.48
CA TYR A 170 3.26 -11.29 26.83
C TYR A 170 4.01 -10.12 27.46
N ALA A 171 3.35 -9.00 27.74
CA ALA A 171 4.06 -7.82 28.21
C ALA A 171 4.73 -8.06 29.56
N ASP A 172 6.03 -7.78 29.58
CA ASP A 172 6.81 -7.48 30.75
C ASP A 172 7.11 -5.97 30.78
N PHE A 173 7.20 -5.41 31.98
CA PHE A 173 7.58 -4.00 32.15
C PHE A 173 8.51 -3.90 33.34
N THR A 174 9.80 -3.89 33.05
CA THR A 174 10.85 -3.94 34.06
C THR A 174 11.10 -2.55 34.66
N SER A 175 11.85 -2.52 35.78
CA SER A 175 12.33 -1.25 36.33
C SER A 175 13.28 -0.52 35.36
N ALA A 176 14.06 -1.26 34.57
CA ALA A 176 15.00 -0.68 33.61
C ALA A 176 14.24 -0.03 32.44
N MET A 177 13.21 -0.69 31.91
CA MET A 177 12.30 -0.10 30.91
C MET A 177 11.65 1.18 31.42
N ALA A 178 11.19 1.19 32.67
CA ALA A 178 10.62 2.39 33.27
C ALA A 178 11.63 3.54 33.38
N ASP A 179 12.89 3.26 33.72
CA ASP A 179 13.95 4.27 33.78
C ASP A 179 14.31 4.79 32.38
N ALA A 180 14.39 3.91 31.38
CA ALA A 180 14.59 4.25 29.97
C ALA A 180 13.50 5.18 29.45
N CYS A 181 12.21 4.82 29.60
CA CYS A 181 11.09 5.67 29.21
C CYS A 181 11.14 7.05 29.87
N ILE A 182 11.50 7.15 31.16
CA ILE A 182 11.63 8.46 31.84
C ILE A 182 12.74 9.31 31.21
N GLN A 183 13.86 8.70 30.83
CA GLN A 183 14.95 9.42 30.16
C GLN A 183 14.52 9.91 28.78
N GLU A 184 13.94 9.04 27.95
CA GLU A 184 13.43 9.41 26.62
C GLU A 184 12.37 10.52 26.70
N LEU A 185 11.42 10.40 27.63
CA LEU A 185 10.36 11.39 27.81
C LEU A 185 10.90 12.78 28.19
N ARG A 186 12.05 12.86 28.89
CA ARG A 186 12.70 14.15 29.17
C ARG A 186 13.31 14.78 27.93
N ILE A 187 13.91 13.98 27.04
CA ILE A 187 14.45 14.45 25.76
C ILE A 187 13.30 14.90 24.85
N LYS A 188 12.26 14.08 24.73
CA LYS A 188 11.02 14.40 23.98
C LYS A 188 10.32 15.64 24.54
N ALA A 189 10.40 15.90 25.85
CA ALA A 189 9.88 17.12 26.46
C ALA A 189 10.63 18.38 25.99
N ASP A 190 11.97 18.36 25.98
CA ASP A 190 12.77 19.48 25.48
C ASP A 190 12.51 19.74 23.98
N LEU A 191 12.39 18.68 23.19
CA LEU A 191 11.97 18.77 21.78
C LEU A 191 10.60 19.43 21.64
N TYR A 192 9.61 19.00 22.42
CA TYR A 192 8.27 19.55 22.38
C TYR A 192 8.23 21.02 22.83
N GLU A 193 8.93 21.38 23.91
CA GLU A 193 8.96 22.76 24.42
C GLU A 193 9.56 23.74 23.40
N LYS A 194 10.62 23.32 22.68
CA LYS A 194 11.32 24.17 21.71
C LYS A 194 10.66 24.21 20.34
N THR A 195 10.00 23.14 19.93
CA THR A 195 9.56 22.97 18.52
C THR A 195 8.05 22.80 18.37
N GLY A 196 7.36 22.42 19.45
CA GLY A 196 5.93 22.06 19.43
C GLY A 196 5.63 20.71 18.79
N LEU A 197 6.64 19.98 18.32
CA LEU A 197 6.53 18.63 17.75
C LEU A 197 6.97 17.59 18.77
N ILE A 198 6.30 16.44 18.78
CA ILE A 198 6.72 15.29 19.56
C ILE A 198 6.52 14.01 18.76
N PRO A 199 7.57 13.18 18.60
CA PRO A 199 7.42 11.82 18.13
C PRO A 199 6.69 10.98 19.18
N VAL A 200 5.60 10.36 18.76
CA VAL A 200 4.83 9.41 19.59
C VAL A 200 5.13 7.96 19.24
N HIS A 201 5.56 7.73 18.02
CA HIS A 201 6.21 6.50 17.58
C HIS A 201 7.50 6.97 16.89
N ASP A 202 8.65 6.39 17.25
CA ASP A 202 9.98 6.79 16.78
C ASP A 202 10.97 5.63 16.81
N TYR A 203 10.70 4.63 15.97
CA TYR A 203 11.55 3.46 15.78
C TYR A 203 12.10 3.49 14.34
N SER A 204 11.82 2.47 13.51
CA SER A 204 12.12 2.46 12.07
C SER A 204 11.31 3.51 11.29
N VAL A 205 10.10 3.83 11.74
CA VAL A 205 9.27 4.95 11.24
C VAL A 205 8.77 5.79 12.40
N ALA A 206 8.40 7.03 12.08
CA ALA A 206 7.85 7.96 13.05
C ALA A 206 6.42 8.41 12.78
N VAL A 207 5.69 8.63 13.87
CA VAL A 207 4.47 9.43 13.90
C VAL A 207 4.75 10.63 14.78
N LEU A 208 4.60 11.84 14.22
CA LEU A 208 4.73 13.10 14.94
C LEU A 208 3.33 13.62 15.29
N LYS A 209 3.17 14.22 16.46
CA LYS A 209 1.99 15.04 16.77
C LYS A 209 2.39 16.43 17.23
N SER A 210 1.45 17.37 17.12
CA SER A 210 1.54 18.67 17.76
C SER A 210 0.19 19.12 18.29
N ASP A 211 0.21 19.68 19.50
CA ASP A 211 -0.93 20.36 20.13
C ASP A 211 -0.79 21.89 20.09
N THR A 212 0.28 22.42 19.48
CA THR A 212 0.63 23.86 19.47
C THR A 212 0.75 24.45 18.07
N ILE A 213 1.02 23.64 17.05
CA ILE A 213 1.10 24.09 15.65
C ILE A 213 -0.21 24.74 15.20
N MET A 214 -1.35 24.13 15.57
CA MET A 214 -2.68 24.64 15.26
C MET A 214 -3.20 25.52 16.40
N THR A 215 -3.00 26.83 16.27
CA THR A 215 -3.55 27.80 17.23
C THR A 215 -5.06 27.92 17.07
N ALA A 216 -5.73 28.52 18.06
CA ALA A 216 -7.17 28.74 17.99
C ALA A 216 -7.53 29.70 16.84
N GLU A 217 -6.67 30.67 16.57
CA GLU A 217 -6.82 31.65 15.48
C GLU A 217 -6.70 30.97 14.12
N LEU A 218 -5.72 30.08 13.94
CA LEU A 218 -5.53 29.34 12.69
C LEU A 218 -6.68 28.34 12.42
N ALA A 219 -7.15 27.66 13.45
CA ALA A 219 -8.33 26.80 13.34
C ALA A 219 -9.57 27.62 12.95
N LYS A 220 -9.78 28.77 13.61
CA LYS A 220 -10.89 29.67 13.32
C LYS A 220 -10.82 30.25 11.91
N SER A 221 -9.65 30.66 11.42
CA SER A 221 -9.50 31.16 10.05
C SER A 221 -9.87 30.09 9.02
N LEU A 222 -9.55 28.82 9.28
CA LEU A 222 -9.96 27.72 8.41
C LEU A 222 -11.48 27.51 8.44
N GLN A 223 -12.08 27.49 9.63
CA GLN A 223 -13.54 27.37 9.78
C GLN A 223 -14.29 28.50 9.04
N GLU A 224 -13.83 29.74 9.18
CA GLU A 224 -14.41 30.90 8.49
C GLU A 224 -14.25 30.81 6.97
N ALA A 225 -13.07 30.38 6.49
CA ALA A 225 -12.79 30.27 5.07
C ALA A 225 -13.59 29.15 4.39
N ILE A 226 -13.76 28.01 5.06
CA ILE A 226 -14.49 26.84 4.56
C ILE A 226 -16.01 27.02 4.59
N LYS A 227 -16.53 27.95 5.40
CA LYS A 227 -17.98 28.16 5.57
C LYS A 227 -18.75 28.28 4.25
N VAL A 228 -18.16 28.90 3.23
CA VAL A 228 -18.78 29.03 1.88
C VAL A 228 -18.99 27.68 1.16
N LEU A 229 -18.20 26.67 1.50
CA LEU A 229 -18.30 25.31 0.98
C LEU A 229 -19.23 24.43 1.84
N GLU A 230 -19.41 24.77 3.12
CA GLU A 230 -20.31 24.05 4.04
C GLU A 230 -21.76 24.53 3.95
N ASP A 231 -21.98 25.85 3.85
CA ASP A 231 -23.29 26.49 3.85
C ASP A 231 -23.94 26.46 2.46
N ILE A 232 -23.96 25.27 1.84
CA ILE A 232 -24.63 25.01 0.55
C ILE A 232 -25.97 24.31 0.77
N ALA A 233 -26.84 24.33 -0.24
CA ALA A 233 -28.14 23.68 -0.15
C ALA A 233 -27.98 22.15 0.09
N PRO A 234 -28.85 21.50 0.87
CA PRO A 234 -28.72 20.06 1.19
C PRO A 234 -28.61 19.16 -0.05
N GLU A 235 -29.24 19.54 -1.16
CA GLU A 235 -29.21 18.80 -2.42
C GLU A 235 -27.87 18.93 -3.16
N GLN A 236 -27.06 19.94 -2.80
CA GLN A 236 -25.72 20.19 -3.35
C GLN A 236 -24.61 19.59 -2.47
N GLN A 237 -24.95 19.12 -1.28
CA GLN A 237 -23.98 18.47 -0.38
C GLN A 237 -23.50 17.15 -0.98
N ASP A 238 -22.18 16.96 -0.98
CA ASP A 238 -21.55 15.76 -1.52
C ASP A 238 -21.21 14.78 -0.39
N TRP A 239 -22.07 13.79 -0.21
CA TRP A 239 -21.88 12.74 0.80
C TRP A 239 -20.99 11.63 0.27
N HIS A 240 -20.01 11.23 1.07
CA HIS A 240 -19.06 10.19 0.72
C HIS A 240 -19.79 8.86 0.46
N PRO A 241 -19.49 8.16 -0.65
CA PRO A 241 -20.11 6.88 -0.95
C PRO A 241 -19.91 5.86 0.17
N GLY A 242 -20.96 5.10 0.51
CA GLY A 242 -20.91 4.08 1.57
C GLY A 242 -20.85 4.61 3.01
N SER A 243 -20.95 5.93 3.23
CA SER A 243 -20.89 6.52 4.58
C SER A 243 -22.22 6.65 5.32
N ASP A 244 -23.33 6.23 4.70
CA ASP A 244 -24.69 6.42 5.21
C ASP A 244 -25.03 7.88 5.59
N GLY A 245 -24.48 8.85 4.84
CA GLY A 245 -24.69 10.27 5.11
C GLY A 245 -23.98 10.78 6.37
N LYS A 246 -22.88 10.12 6.79
CA LYS A 246 -22.07 10.56 7.94
C LYS A 246 -20.84 11.34 7.53
N VAL A 247 -20.28 11.11 6.34
CA VAL A 247 -19.05 11.77 5.87
C VAL A 247 -19.40 12.72 4.73
N LEU A 248 -19.22 14.02 4.98
CA LEU A 248 -19.42 15.08 4.01
C LEU A 248 -18.07 15.45 3.38
N ASP A 249 -17.97 15.25 2.07
CA ASP A 249 -16.81 15.59 1.26
C ASP A 249 -16.89 17.08 0.86
N ILE A 250 -16.15 17.93 1.58
CA ILE A 250 -16.05 19.37 1.26
C ILE A 250 -15.13 19.59 0.05
N GLY A 251 -14.07 18.79 -0.02
CA GLY A 251 -13.18 18.72 -1.17
C GLY A 251 -12.45 17.38 -1.13
N HIS A 252 -12.86 16.45 -1.99
CA HIS A 252 -12.27 15.11 -2.04
C HIS A 252 -11.51 14.91 -3.35
N PRO A 253 -10.23 14.47 -3.31
CA PRO A 253 -9.40 14.34 -4.51
C PRO A 253 -9.89 13.29 -5.52
N SER A 254 -10.72 12.34 -5.09
CA SER A 254 -11.39 11.37 -6.00
C SER A 254 -12.50 11.95 -6.86
N LEU A 255 -12.93 13.19 -6.65
CA LEU A 255 -13.88 13.86 -7.53
C LEU A 255 -13.11 14.65 -8.59
N TRP A 256 -13.50 14.53 -9.86
CA TRP A 256 -12.71 14.99 -11.03
C TRP A 256 -11.22 14.54 -11.00
N PRO A 257 -10.94 13.24 -10.82
CA PRO A 257 -9.58 12.72 -10.93
C PRO A 257 -9.09 12.85 -12.37
N LEU A 258 -7.77 12.81 -12.59
CA LEU A 258 -7.24 12.55 -13.93
C LEU A 258 -7.72 11.17 -14.37
N THR A 259 -8.31 11.10 -15.55
CA THR A 259 -8.70 9.87 -16.24
C THR A 259 -7.82 9.66 -17.47
N TYR A 260 -7.04 8.57 -17.45
CA TYR A 260 -6.21 8.20 -18.59
C TYR A 260 -7.08 7.85 -19.80
N GLY A 261 -6.78 8.44 -20.96
CA GLY A 261 -7.73 8.53 -22.06
C GLY A 261 -8.47 9.87 -22.00
N PRO A 262 -9.65 9.98 -21.36
CA PRO A 262 -10.51 11.14 -21.60
C PRO A 262 -10.00 12.51 -21.12
N SER A 263 -9.12 12.55 -20.11
CA SER A 263 -8.60 13.82 -19.60
C SER A 263 -7.70 14.53 -20.60
N ARG A 264 -7.55 15.85 -20.43
CA ARG A 264 -6.68 16.67 -21.29
C ARG A 264 -5.44 17.17 -20.55
N ILE A 265 -4.32 17.22 -21.25
CA ILE A 265 -3.02 17.66 -20.73
C ILE A 265 -2.32 18.64 -21.68
N LEU A 266 -1.60 19.60 -21.11
CA LEU A 266 -0.76 20.57 -21.80
C LEU A 266 0.63 19.99 -22.07
N LEU A 267 1.11 20.20 -23.29
CA LEU A 267 2.27 19.51 -23.84
C LEU A 267 3.59 20.24 -23.58
N ASP A 268 3.56 21.55 -23.81
CA ASP A 268 4.71 22.44 -23.94
C ASP A 268 4.75 23.52 -22.85
N ARG A 269 3.77 23.52 -21.94
CA ARG A 269 3.60 24.56 -20.94
C ARG A 269 2.89 24.07 -19.69
N VAL A 270 2.91 24.93 -18.69
CA VAL A 270 2.11 24.79 -17.47
C VAL A 270 1.20 26.00 -17.30
N ILE A 271 0.04 25.78 -16.67
CA ILE A 271 -0.84 26.83 -16.17
C ILE A 271 -0.55 27.09 -14.70
N GLY A 272 -0.58 28.37 -14.33
CA GLY A 272 -0.58 28.82 -12.96
C GLY A 272 -1.97 29.19 -12.47
N LEU A 273 -2.04 29.64 -11.22
CA LEU A 273 -3.30 29.99 -10.55
C LEU A 273 -4.02 31.20 -11.20
N LYS A 274 -3.26 32.16 -11.74
CA LYS A 274 -3.83 33.38 -12.35
C LYS A 274 -4.30 33.19 -13.79
N ASN A 275 -3.70 32.25 -14.51
CA ASN A 275 -3.96 31.96 -15.91
C ASN A 275 -4.57 30.56 -16.11
N THR A 276 -5.30 30.07 -15.11
CA THR A 276 -5.89 28.72 -15.11
C THR A 276 -6.83 28.48 -16.31
N PHE A 277 -7.56 29.50 -16.75
CA PHE A 277 -8.52 29.41 -17.86
C PHE A 277 -7.97 29.86 -19.22
N THR A 278 -6.67 30.19 -19.34
CA THR A 278 -6.12 30.71 -20.61
C THR A 278 -5.71 29.62 -21.61
N ALA A 279 -5.87 28.35 -21.23
CA ALA A 279 -5.37 27.19 -21.98
C ALA A 279 -6.49 26.39 -22.69
N GLU A 280 -7.68 26.98 -22.80
CA GLU A 280 -8.81 26.34 -23.46
C GLU A 280 -8.50 25.96 -24.91
N GLY A 281 -8.86 24.74 -25.30
CA GLY A 281 -8.60 24.21 -26.64
C GLY A 281 -7.13 23.90 -26.96
N GLN A 282 -6.18 24.22 -26.07
CA GLN A 282 -4.74 23.98 -26.28
C GLN A 282 -4.27 22.63 -25.75
N ALA A 283 -5.03 22.00 -24.85
CA ALA A 283 -4.71 20.72 -24.27
C ALA A 283 -5.16 19.54 -25.14
N VAL A 284 -4.34 18.49 -25.17
CA VAL A 284 -4.62 17.25 -25.92
C VAL A 284 -5.08 16.14 -24.99
N MET A 285 -5.80 15.17 -25.54
CA MET A 285 -6.21 13.97 -24.82
C MET A 285 -4.99 13.18 -24.32
N ILE A 286 -4.98 12.83 -23.04
CA ILE A 286 -3.93 12.00 -22.46
C ILE A 286 -4.08 10.55 -22.96
N ARG A 287 -2.98 9.90 -23.31
CA ARG A 287 -3.05 8.50 -23.76
C ARG A 287 -3.28 7.57 -22.58
N THR A 288 -4.06 6.51 -22.78
CA THR A 288 -4.12 5.39 -21.82
C THR A 288 -2.75 4.70 -21.80
N PRO A 289 -2.14 4.50 -20.62
CA PRO A 289 -0.90 3.73 -20.49
C PRO A 289 -1.06 2.34 -21.11
N THR A 290 -0.12 1.93 -21.96
CA THR A 290 -0.12 0.59 -22.59
C THR A 290 0.73 -0.39 -21.80
N VAL A 291 0.33 -1.67 -21.79
CA VAL A 291 1.04 -2.77 -21.10
C VAL A 291 2.49 -2.94 -21.59
N ASP A 292 2.77 -2.64 -22.86
CA ASP A 292 4.12 -2.77 -23.45
C ASP A 292 5.13 -1.72 -22.93
N GLY A 293 4.68 -0.72 -22.16
CA GLY A 293 5.53 0.34 -21.61
C GLY A 293 6.14 0.03 -20.25
N PHE A 294 5.71 -1.04 -19.59
CA PHE A 294 6.14 -1.41 -18.24
C PHE A 294 7.48 -2.14 -18.26
N ARG A 295 8.35 -1.83 -17.30
CA ARG A 295 9.64 -2.52 -17.09
C ARG A 295 9.51 -3.73 -16.17
N GLY A 296 8.33 -4.36 -16.12
CA GLY A 296 8.07 -5.60 -15.39
C GLY A 296 7.49 -5.45 -13.97
N GLN A 297 6.71 -4.41 -13.69
CA GLN A 297 5.98 -4.27 -12.41
C GLN A 297 4.66 -5.05 -12.38
N SER A 298 4.26 -5.48 -11.19
CA SER A 298 2.95 -6.09 -10.94
C SER A 298 1.83 -5.08 -11.20
N PHE A 299 0.75 -5.54 -11.86
CA PHE A 299 -0.38 -4.71 -12.26
C PHE A 299 -1.21 -4.13 -11.08
N GLY A 300 -0.99 -4.60 -9.85
CA GLY A 300 -1.87 -4.30 -8.70
C GLY A 300 -1.71 -2.90 -8.10
N GLU A 301 -0.53 -2.29 -8.17
CA GLU A 301 -0.21 -1.09 -7.36
C GLU A 301 -0.43 0.24 -8.10
N PHE A 302 -0.50 0.19 -9.43
CA PHE A 302 -0.73 1.34 -10.30
C PHE A 302 -2.10 1.27 -10.98
N SER A 303 -2.88 2.34 -10.87
CA SER A 303 -4.09 2.53 -11.66
C SER A 303 -3.75 2.90 -13.10
N GLN A 304 -4.22 2.11 -14.07
CA GLN A 304 -4.15 2.48 -15.48
C GLN A 304 -5.25 3.48 -15.89
N ARG A 305 -6.17 3.79 -14.98
CA ARG A 305 -7.40 4.53 -15.26
C ARG A 305 -7.43 5.89 -14.59
N PHE A 306 -6.95 5.97 -13.36
CA PHE A 306 -7.12 7.13 -12.51
C PHE A 306 -5.81 7.63 -11.91
N GLN A 307 -5.75 8.93 -11.67
CA GLN A 307 -4.75 9.54 -10.80
C GLN A 307 -5.38 10.74 -10.09
N TRP A 308 -5.11 10.93 -8.82
CA TRP A 308 -5.44 12.19 -8.16
C TRP A 308 -4.61 13.35 -8.71
N LEU A 309 -5.26 14.51 -8.85
CA LEU A 309 -4.60 15.74 -9.28
C LEU A 309 -4.06 16.51 -8.07
N LEU A 310 -2.76 16.72 -8.09
CA LEU A 310 -1.97 17.40 -7.06
C LEU A 310 -1.63 18.83 -7.52
N CYS A 311 -1.51 19.75 -6.56
CA CYS A 311 -1.17 21.15 -6.82
C CYS A 311 0.31 21.44 -6.58
N ASP A 312 0.80 22.47 -7.28
CA ASP A 312 2.16 22.96 -7.23
C ASP A 312 2.32 23.91 -6.05
N VAL A 313 3.32 23.67 -5.22
CA VAL A 313 3.65 24.55 -4.10
C VAL A 313 5.10 24.99 -4.23
N ILE A 314 5.30 26.31 -4.36
CA ILE A 314 6.61 26.93 -4.42
C ILE A 314 7.09 27.24 -3.01
N LEU A 315 8.32 26.83 -2.73
CA LEU A 315 9.02 27.05 -1.47
C LEU A 315 10.13 28.08 -1.71
N ASP A 316 10.12 29.17 -0.96
CA ASP A 316 11.26 30.07 -0.92
C ASP A 316 12.30 29.51 0.07
N PRO A 317 13.50 29.11 -0.42
CA PRO A 317 14.53 28.50 0.44
C PRO A 317 15.14 29.49 1.44
N VAL A 318 14.99 30.80 1.23
CA VAL A 318 15.56 31.85 2.09
C VAL A 318 14.52 32.34 3.09
N THR A 319 13.32 32.67 2.63
CA THR A 319 12.29 33.27 3.50
C THR A 319 11.36 32.23 4.15
N GLY A 320 11.34 31.00 3.64
CA GLY A 320 10.39 29.97 4.05
C GLY A 320 8.94 30.35 3.73
N THR A 321 8.70 31.22 2.75
CA THR A 321 7.36 31.47 2.23
C THR A 321 6.89 30.29 1.40
N VAL A 322 5.57 30.10 1.40
CA VAL A 322 4.87 29.03 0.69
C VAL A 322 3.84 29.70 -0.19
N GLU A 323 3.84 29.39 -1.48
CA GLU A 323 2.87 29.88 -2.45
C GLU A 323 2.32 28.70 -3.25
N ILE A 324 1.00 28.57 -3.31
CA ILE A 324 0.33 27.61 -4.19
C ILE A 324 0.30 28.21 -5.61
N ALA A 325 1.04 27.59 -6.53
CA ALA A 325 1.25 28.10 -7.88
C ALA A 325 0.22 27.62 -8.91
N SER A 326 -0.50 26.54 -8.65
CA SER A 326 -1.55 25.99 -9.53
C SER A 326 -2.84 25.72 -8.76
N TYR A 327 -3.96 25.49 -9.45
CA TYR A 327 -5.24 25.32 -8.77
C TYR A 327 -5.26 24.04 -7.92
N ILE A 328 -6.03 24.03 -6.83
CA ILE A 328 -6.29 22.83 -6.03
C ILE A 328 -7.49 22.13 -6.66
N ASN A 329 -7.41 20.82 -6.90
CA ASN A 329 -8.53 20.09 -7.46
C ASN A 329 -9.77 20.25 -6.55
N ASN A 330 -10.92 20.57 -7.14
CA ASN A 330 -12.19 20.86 -6.46
C ASN A 330 -12.25 22.16 -5.65
N LEU A 331 -11.25 23.03 -5.78
CA LEU A 331 -11.28 24.38 -5.20
C LEU A 331 -11.12 25.41 -6.32
N HIS A 332 -12.21 26.09 -6.68
CA HIS A 332 -12.22 27.07 -7.76
C HIS A 332 -11.21 28.22 -7.51
N PRO A 333 -10.28 28.51 -8.43
CA PRO A 333 -9.17 29.45 -8.20
C PRO A 333 -9.60 30.91 -8.00
N GLN A 334 -10.76 31.31 -8.53
CA GLN A 334 -11.31 32.67 -8.38
C GLN A 334 -12.38 32.77 -7.28
N GLU A 335 -13.47 31.98 -7.37
CA GLU A 335 -14.54 31.99 -6.36
C GLU A 335 -14.05 31.66 -4.94
N HIS A 336 -13.05 30.78 -4.81
CA HIS A 336 -12.51 30.34 -3.52
C HIS A 336 -11.09 30.87 -3.26
N ALA A 337 -10.71 31.98 -3.90
CA ALA A 337 -9.36 32.55 -3.79
C ALA A 337 -8.93 32.85 -2.34
N HIS A 338 -9.88 33.14 -1.43
CA HIS A 338 -9.60 33.39 -0.01
C HIS A 338 -9.15 32.14 0.77
N LEU A 339 -9.45 30.92 0.28
CA LEU A 339 -9.00 29.69 0.93
C LEU A 339 -7.51 29.41 0.69
N TYR A 340 -6.95 29.84 -0.45
CA TYR A 340 -5.57 29.51 -0.82
C TYR A 340 -4.53 30.00 0.21
N PRO A 341 -4.51 31.27 0.64
CA PRO A 341 -3.58 31.73 1.68
C PRO A 341 -3.76 31.02 3.03
N THR A 342 -4.99 30.60 3.32
CA THR A 342 -5.29 29.84 4.54
C THR A 342 -4.62 28.46 4.45
N ILE A 343 -4.80 27.74 3.33
CA ILE A 343 -4.19 26.42 3.09
C ILE A 343 -2.65 26.52 3.03
N GLU A 344 -2.09 27.56 2.39
CA GLU A 344 -0.64 27.85 2.40
C GLU A 344 -0.08 27.93 3.82
N SER A 345 -0.84 28.52 4.74
CA SER A 345 -0.44 28.62 6.15
C SER A 345 -0.36 27.23 6.81
N PHE A 346 -1.30 26.33 6.52
CA PHE A 346 -1.24 24.94 7.01
C PHE A 346 -0.09 24.15 6.36
N ILE A 347 0.13 24.29 5.05
CA ILE A 347 1.27 23.67 4.35
C ILE A 347 2.58 24.14 4.99
N LYS A 348 2.77 25.44 5.19
CA LYS A 348 3.94 26.01 5.84
C LYS A 348 4.17 25.44 7.24
N LYS A 349 3.09 25.22 8.00
CA LYS A 349 3.14 24.61 9.33
C LYS A 349 3.48 23.12 9.31
N SER A 350 3.18 22.42 8.21
CA SER A 350 3.53 21.00 8.03
C SER A 350 4.99 20.78 7.63
N LEU A 351 5.65 21.75 6.98
CA LEU A 351 7.00 21.58 6.40
C LEU A 351 8.04 20.99 7.37
N PRO A 352 8.18 21.45 8.63
CA PRO A 352 9.19 20.89 9.53
C PRO A 352 8.92 19.43 9.90
N ALA A 353 7.65 19.07 10.09
CA ALA A 353 7.27 17.69 10.41
C ALA A 353 7.47 16.78 9.21
N TRP A 354 7.07 17.21 8.02
CA TRP A 354 7.28 16.47 6.78
C TRP A 354 8.76 16.27 6.46
N ASP A 355 9.62 17.29 6.61
CA ASP A 355 11.06 17.14 6.37
C ASP A 355 11.73 16.17 7.36
N ILE A 356 11.27 16.11 8.61
CA ILE A 356 11.73 15.11 9.58
C ILE A 356 11.32 13.70 9.13
N LEU A 357 10.05 13.50 8.77
CA LEU A 357 9.55 12.19 8.34
C LEU A 357 10.22 11.72 7.06
N TYR A 358 10.46 12.63 6.11
CA TYR A 358 11.13 12.34 4.85
C TYR A 358 12.58 11.88 5.05
N ARG A 359 13.25 12.33 6.11
CA ARG A 359 14.63 11.93 6.46
C ARG A 359 14.72 10.85 7.53
N TRP A 360 13.58 10.36 8.04
CA TRP A 360 13.56 9.59 9.27
C TRP A 360 14.41 8.33 9.20
N GLN A 361 14.25 7.57 8.11
CA GLN A 361 15.00 6.33 7.89
C GLN A 361 16.52 6.55 7.91
N ASP A 362 16.98 7.61 7.25
CA ASP A 362 18.41 7.88 7.10
C ASP A 362 19.03 8.48 8.37
N ASP A 363 18.33 9.41 9.01
CA ASP A 363 18.91 10.27 10.05
C ASP A 363 18.56 9.80 11.48
N PHE A 364 17.39 9.19 11.68
CA PHE A 364 16.80 9.04 13.02
C PHE A 364 16.39 7.61 13.38
N ALA A 365 16.23 6.72 12.40
CA ALA A 365 15.78 5.35 12.65
C ALA A 365 16.69 4.65 13.67
N VAL A 366 16.04 3.95 14.60
CA VAL A 366 16.68 3.25 15.71
C VAL A 366 15.85 2.05 16.13
N GLN A 367 16.52 1.01 16.58
CA GLN A 367 15.91 -0.16 17.20
C GLN A 367 16.33 -0.16 18.68
N ARG A 368 15.36 -0.11 19.59
CA ARG A 368 15.60 0.03 21.05
C ARG A 368 16.03 -1.28 21.69
N LEU A 369 15.47 -2.37 21.20
CA LEU A 369 15.68 -3.70 21.68
C LEU A 369 16.03 -4.56 20.48
N GLN A 370 17.16 -5.23 20.57
CA GLN A 370 17.66 -6.16 19.58
C GLN A 370 17.83 -7.51 20.26
N THR A 371 17.32 -8.55 19.61
CA THR A 371 17.59 -9.93 19.97
C THR A 371 17.78 -10.72 18.69
N GLU A 372 18.83 -11.54 18.68
CA GLU A 372 19.15 -12.45 17.58
C GLU A 372 18.62 -13.86 17.88
N GLU A 373 17.99 -14.06 19.03
CA GLU A 373 17.51 -15.36 19.50
C GLU A 373 16.09 -15.25 20.05
N ALA A 374 15.26 -16.24 19.71
CA ALA A 374 13.97 -16.48 20.33
C ALA A 374 13.95 -17.90 20.86
N ILE A 375 14.67 -18.11 21.97
CA ILE A 375 14.84 -19.42 22.61
C ILE A 375 14.47 -19.35 24.09
N LEU A 376 14.22 -20.52 24.69
CA LEU A 376 13.98 -20.66 26.12
C LEU A 376 15.29 -20.87 26.87
N ASP A 377 15.45 -20.19 28.00
CA ASP A 377 16.51 -20.47 28.96
C ASP A 377 16.23 -21.81 29.65
N CYS A 378 16.85 -22.89 29.15
CA CYS A 378 16.75 -24.21 29.77
C CYS A 378 17.78 -24.35 30.90
N PRO A 379 17.38 -24.69 32.14
CA PRO A 379 18.31 -24.89 33.26
C PRO A 379 19.07 -26.22 33.20
N ALA A 380 18.92 -27.02 32.13
CA ALA A 380 19.66 -28.27 31.94
C ALA A 380 21.16 -28.02 31.66
N GLU A 381 22.04 -28.96 32.03
CA GLU A 381 23.49 -28.82 31.85
C GLU A 381 23.89 -28.59 30.38
N GLU A 382 24.91 -27.75 30.15
CA GLU A 382 25.39 -27.21 28.84
C GLU A 382 25.67 -28.22 27.72
N ASN A 383 25.60 -29.54 27.98
CA ASN A 383 25.82 -30.60 26.98
C ASN A 383 24.54 -31.25 26.44
N VAL A 384 23.35 -30.76 26.84
CA VAL A 384 22.09 -31.21 26.28
C VAL A 384 21.65 -30.20 25.22
N ASN A 385 21.64 -30.61 23.95
CA ASN A 385 21.01 -29.84 22.87
C ASN A 385 19.50 -29.79 23.19
N CYS A 386 19.03 -28.75 23.89
CA CYS A 386 17.85 -28.89 24.74
C CYS A 386 16.53 -28.74 23.96
N GLY A 387 15.97 -29.88 23.56
CA GLY A 387 14.54 -30.07 23.25
C GLY A 387 13.73 -30.39 24.52
N CYS A 388 13.98 -29.68 25.63
CA CYS A 388 13.33 -29.96 26.92
C CYS A 388 11.81 -29.75 26.83
N ARG A 389 11.05 -30.72 27.34
CA ARG A 389 9.58 -30.76 27.34
C ARG A 389 9.01 -30.57 28.75
N PRO A 390 7.74 -30.17 28.90
CA PRO A 390 7.12 -30.04 30.22
C PRO A 390 7.24 -31.30 31.09
N TRP A 391 7.15 -32.49 30.48
CA TRP A 391 7.24 -33.77 31.17
C TRP A 391 8.67 -34.20 31.55
N ASP A 392 9.70 -33.47 31.12
CA ASP A 392 11.07 -33.64 31.64
C ASP A 392 11.23 -33.13 33.08
N ARG A 393 10.14 -32.60 33.67
CA ARG A 393 10.10 -32.20 35.08
C ARG A 393 10.58 -33.34 35.98
N PRO A 394 11.58 -33.10 36.84
CA PRO A 394 11.99 -34.05 37.86
C PRO A 394 10.84 -34.42 38.79
N LEU A 395 10.59 -35.72 38.97
CA LEU A 395 9.58 -36.22 39.88
C LEU A 395 9.99 -36.00 41.34
N GLY A 396 9.05 -35.59 42.18
CA GLY A 396 9.28 -35.49 43.62
C GLY A 396 9.51 -36.86 44.27
N GLN A 397 10.25 -36.91 45.39
CA GLN A 397 10.56 -38.18 46.10
C GLN A 397 9.33 -39.01 46.52
N ASN A 398 8.14 -38.40 46.56
CA ASN A 398 6.88 -39.04 46.95
C ASN A 398 5.84 -39.02 45.82
N GLU A 399 6.22 -38.66 44.59
CA GLU A 399 5.32 -38.75 43.44
C GLU A 399 5.37 -40.15 42.83
N THR A 400 4.23 -40.64 42.34
CA THR A 400 4.17 -41.94 41.65
C THR A 400 4.96 -41.88 40.34
N PRO A 401 5.62 -42.98 39.92
CA PRO A 401 6.25 -43.04 38.61
C PRO A 401 5.24 -42.77 37.49
N ARG A 402 5.73 -42.17 36.41
CA ARG A 402 4.93 -41.94 35.20
C ARG A 402 4.48 -43.27 34.58
N HIS A 403 3.32 -43.29 33.96
CA HIS A 403 2.87 -44.44 33.17
C HIS A 403 3.80 -44.66 31.97
N PRO A 404 4.18 -45.91 31.59
CA PRO A 404 5.11 -46.15 30.49
C PRO A 404 4.74 -45.46 29.17
N TYR A 405 3.45 -45.41 28.82
CA TYR A 405 2.92 -44.81 27.59
C TYR A 405 2.45 -43.35 27.73
N GLU A 406 2.56 -42.70 28.89
CA GLU A 406 2.22 -41.27 29.01
C GLU A 406 3.44 -40.39 28.70
N PRO A 407 3.28 -39.10 28.35
CA PRO A 407 4.40 -38.19 28.11
C PRO A 407 5.42 -38.17 29.28
N GLY A 408 6.68 -38.47 28.95
CA GLY A 408 7.78 -38.64 29.91
C GLY A 408 7.92 -40.05 30.51
N GLY A 409 7.08 -41.00 30.09
CA GLY A 409 7.18 -42.42 30.41
C GLY A 409 8.29 -43.16 29.63
N GLU A 410 8.69 -44.34 30.11
CA GLU A 410 9.81 -45.11 29.55
C GLU A 410 9.54 -45.66 28.13
N GLU A 411 8.29 -45.83 27.74
CA GLU A 411 7.85 -46.38 26.44
C GLU A 411 7.12 -45.35 25.57
N TYR A 412 7.20 -44.06 25.93
CA TYR A 412 6.56 -42.99 25.17
C TYR A 412 7.33 -42.64 23.89
N GLU A 413 6.67 -42.68 22.73
CA GLU A 413 7.21 -42.23 21.45
C GLU A 413 6.54 -40.89 21.04
N GLU A 414 7.35 -39.85 20.76
CA GLU A 414 6.87 -38.50 20.46
C GLU A 414 6.33 -38.41 19.01
N ASP A 415 5.00 -38.45 18.86
CA ASP A 415 4.31 -38.49 17.54
C ASP A 415 3.71 -37.14 17.10
N SER A 416 4.39 -36.03 17.44
CA SER A 416 4.04 -34.63 17.09
C SER A 416 2.72 -34.07 17.66
N ARG A 417 2.15 -34.67 18.72
CA ARG A 417 0.93 -34.17 19.40
C ARG A 417 1.16 -32.90 20.25
N TRP A 418 2.41 -32.52 20.52
CA TRP A 418 2.75 -31.39 21.40
C TRP A 418 3.12 -30.13 20.61
N SER A 419 2.55 -29.00 21.02
CA SER A 419 2.94 -27.65 20.58
C SER A 419 2.97 -26.68 21.76
N LEU A 420 4.00 -25.83 21.82
CA LEU A 420 4.14 -24.75 22.80
C LEU A 420 2.96 -23.76 22.80
N SER A 421 2.22 -23.65 21.69
CA SER A 421 1.01 -22.80 21.61
C SER A 421 -0.10 -23.25 22.57
N VAL A 422 -0.17 -24.54 22.89
CA VAL A 422 -1.21 -25.17 23.73
C VAL A 422 -0.97 -24.94 25.23
N ILE A 423 0.25 -24.57 25.61
CA ILE A 423 0.64 -24.37 27.02
C ILE A 423 0.07 -23.04 27.56
N ASP A 424 -0.32 -22.11 26.69
CA ASP A 424 -0.65 -20.72 27.06
C ASP A 424 -2.14 -20.38 27.15
N GLU A 425 -3.04 -21.31 26.81
CA GLU A 425 -4.46 -21.09 27.03
C GLU A 425 -4.80 -21.32 28.50
N VAL A 426 -5.27 -20.25 29.13
CA VAL A 426 -5.86 -20.28 30.45
C VAL A 426 -7.08 -21.22 30.36
N SER A 427 -6.94 -22.42 30.90
CA SER A 427 -8.02 -23.30 31.38
C SER A 427 -9.33 -22.54 31.58
N ASP A 428 -10.27 -22.72 30.64
CA ASP A 428 -11.70 -22.97 30.92
C ASP A 428 -12.56 -23.25 29.68
N THR A 429 -12.00 -23.27 28.46
CA THR A 429 -12.67 -23.87 27.28
C THR A 429 -11.66 -24.63 26.43
N PHE A 430 -11.82 -25.94 26.37
CA PHE A 430 -11.03 -26.83 25.52
C PHE A 430 -11.60 -26.75 24.10
N GLU A 431 -11.07 -25.86 23.25
CA GLU A 431 -11.21 -26.01 21.80
C GLU A 431 -10.07 -26.92 21.33
N PHE A 432 -10.45 -28.13 20.95
CA PHE A 432 -9.58 -29.04 20.21
C PHE A 432 -9.06 -28.30 18.96
N CYS A 433 -7.76 -28.36 18.68
CA CYS A 433 -7.23 -27.99 17.37
C CYS A 433 -7.89 -28.88 16.29
N GLU A 434 -9.07 -28.51 15.79
CA GLU A 434 -9.54 -28.95 14.49
C GLU A 434 -8.77 -28.18 13.43
N GLY A 435 -7.56 -28.67 13.13
CA GLY A 435 -6.70 -28.05 12.14
C GLY A 435 -5.38 -28.78 11.98
N SER A 436 -5.41 -30.12 11.84
CA SER A 436 -4.42 -30.98 11.15
C SER A 436 -4.47 -32.42 11.71
N ARG A 437 -5.53 -33.17 11.40
CA ARG A 437 -5.50 -34.63 11.25
C ARG A 437 -6.78 -35.07 10.53
N ASP A 438 -6.59 -35.87 9.50
CA ASP A 438 -7.61 -36.59 8.76
C ASP A 438 -8.66 -37.22 9.69
N LYS A 439 -9.94 -36.86 9.51
CA LYS A 439 -11.11 -37.56 10.06
C LYS A 439 -11.60 -38.66 9.11
N ASN A 440 -10.70 -39.36 8.44
CA ASN A 440 -11.04 -40.38 7.45
C ASN A 440 -10.31 -41.72 7.67
N LEU A 441 -10.05 -42.07 8.93
CA LEU A 441 -10.00 -43.46 9.33
C LEU A 441 -11.38 -43.85 9.88
N SER A 442 -12.21 -44.36 8.97
CA SER A 442 -13.34 -45.28 9.18
C SER A 442 -14.20 -45.11 10.44
N ASP A 443 -15.46 -44.72 10.25
CA ASP A 443 -16.61 -45.08 11.10
C ASP A 443 -16.86 -46.60 11.05
N GLN A 444 -15.92 -47.39 11.57
CA GLN A 444 -16.17 -48.73 12.08
C GLN A 444 -15.43 -48.86 13.41
N ASP A 445 -16.23 -49.02 14.47
CA ASP A 445 -15.89 -49.21 15.89
C ASP A 445 -15.67 -47.96 16.78
N ASP A 446 -16.67 -47.06 16.79
CA ASP A 446 -16.94 -46.15 17.91
C ASP A 446 -17.58 -46.90 19.11
N SER A 447 -16.87 -47.90 19.65
CA SER A 447 -17.21 -48.48 20.95
C SER A 447 -16.05 -48.65 21.93
N ASP A 448 -14.82 -48.35 21.53
CA ASP A 448 -13.65 -48.41 22.41
C ASP A 448 -12.79 -47.13 22.28
N GLN A 449 -13.39 -45.95 22.52
CA GLN A 449 -12.60 -44.81 22.99
C GLN A 449 -12.16 -45.16 24.41
N ASP A 450 -10.97 -45.74 24.49
CA ASP A 450 -10.43 -46.23 25.74
C ASP A 450 -9.99 -45.01 26.58
N ASP A 451 -10.86 -44.57 27.49
CA ASP A 451 -10.53 -43.66 28.60
C ASP A 451 -9.31 -44.16 29.43
N SER A 452 -8.80 -45.36 29.16
CA SER A 452 -7.57 -45.90 29.73
C SER A 452 -6.29 -45.60 28.93
N ASP A 453 -6.34 -44.91 27.77
CA ASP A 453 -5.13 -44.41 27.09
C ASP A 453 -4.41 -43.37 27.96
N PRO A 454 -3.25 -43.71 28.54
CA PRO A 454 -2.51 -42.84 29.45
C PRO A 454 -2.02 -41.56 28.77
N GLU A 455 -1.76 -41.58 27.46
CA GLU A 455 -1.36 -40.37 26.72
C GLU A 455 -2.53 -39.40 26.60
N HIS A 456 -3.71 -39.90 26.21
CA HIS A 456 -4.93 -39.10 26.12
C HIS A 456 -5.30 -38.48 27.48
N GLY A 457 -5.27 -39.30 28.54
CA GLY A 457 -5.54 -38.84 29.91
C GLY A 457 -4.56 -37.75 30.38
N TYR A 458 -3.31 -37.78 29.94
CA TYR A 458 -2.37 -36.69 30.21
C TYR A 458 -2.82 -35.37 29.56
N PHE A 459 -3.13 -35.40 28.26
CA PHE A 459 -3.51 -34.20 27.48
C PHE A 459 -4.92 -33.69 27.80
N GLU A 460 -5.83 -34.46 28.38
CA GLU A 460 -7.12 -33.95 28.88
C GLU A 460 -7.02 -33.06 30.13
N GLY A 461 -5.80 -32.77 30.61
CA GLY A 461 -5.57 -31.85 31.74
C GLY A 461 -5.37 -32.59 33.07
N SER A 462 -4.70 -33.74 33.01
CA SER A 462 -4.25 -34.48 34.20
C SER A 462 -3.54 -33.60 35.23
N GLN A 463 -3.51 -34.06 36.48
CA GLN A 463 -2.71 -33.40 37.52
C GLN A 463 -1.22 -33.34 37.13
N TRP A 464 -0.72 -34.35 36.41
CA TRP A 464 0.64 -34.38 35.87
C TRP A 464 0.89 -33.24 34.90
N ARG A 465 0.04 -33.09 33.88
CA ARG A 465 0.13 -32.02 32.90
C ARG A 465 0.14 -30.64 33.57
N LYS A 466 -0.72 -30.41 34.57
CA LYS A 466 -0.75 -29.13 35.31
C LYS A 466 0.55 -28.85 36.07
N LEU A 467 1.13 -29.86 36.71
CA LEU A 467 2.40 -29.71 37.44
C LEU A 467 3.58 -29.52 36.49
N ASP A 468 3.59 -30.26 35.39
CA ASP A 468 4.60 -30.20 34.34
C ASP A 468 4.60 -28.84 33.63
N GLU A 469 3.43 -28.34 33.23
CA GLU A 469 3.27 -26.99 32.67
C GLU A 469 3.64 -25.90 33.68
N ALA A 470 3.24 -26.04 34.95
CA ALA A 470 3.58 -25.06 35.99
C ALA A 470 5.09 -24.99 36.24
N TRP A 471 5.77 -26.14 36.29
CA TRP A 471 7.23 -26.20 36.38
C TRP A 471 7.86 -25.57 35.15
N PHE A 472 7.46 -26.00 33.96
CA PHE A 472 8.04 -25.53 32.70
C PHE A 472 7.93 -24.01 32.56
N LYS A 473 6.75 -23.43 32.83
CA LYS A 473 6.53 -21.97 32.86
C LYS A 473 7.37 -21.25 33.92
N SER A 474 7.66 -21.90 35.03
CA SER A 474 8.43 -21.29 36.13
C SER A 474 9.94 -21.33 35.89
N THR A 475 10.44 -22.33 35.16
CA THR A 475 11.87 -22.57 34.95
C THR A 475 12.39 -22.20 33.57
N HIS A 476 11.55 -22.25 32.53
CA HIS A 476 11.91 -21.95 31.14
C HIS A 476 11.33 -20.61 30.74
N ARG A 477 12.15 -19.56 30.83
CA ARG A 477 11.77 -18.21 30.41
C ARG A 477 12.30 -17.94 29.02
N VAL A 478 11.56 -17.20 28.21
CA VAL A 478 12.10 -16.70 26.95
C VAL A 478 13.19 -15.68 27.26
N ASN A 479 14.35 -15.86 26.65
CA ASN A 479 15.46 -14.93 26.79
C ASN A 479 15.15 -13.65 25.99
N VAL A 480 14.64 -12.64 26.69
CA VAL A 480 14.37 -11.31 26.11
C VAL A 480 15.31 -10.28 26.72
N SER A 481 15.93 -9.47 25.85
CA SER A 481 16.77 -8.35 26.26
C SER A 481 15.97 -7.34 27.09
N ASP A 482 16.50 -6.93 28.25
CA ASP A 482 15.96 -5.80 29.02
C ASP A 482 16.44 -4.46 28.40
N ALA A 483 15.86 -3.35 28.83
CA ALA A 483 16.21 -2.03 28.29
C ALA A 483 17.67 -1.64 28.55
N ASP A 484 18.35 -1.11 27.51
CA ASP A 484 19.72 -0.61 27.61
C ASP A 484 19.81 0.52 28.67
N PRO A 485 20.77 0.44 29.63
CA PRO A 485 21.07 1.54 30.54
C PRO A 485 21.34 2.91 29.87
N ASN A 486 21.75 2.92 28.59
CA ASN A 486 22.01 4.10 27.78
C ASN A 486 20.84 4.46 26.84
N ALA A 487 19.60 4.08 27.17
CA ALA A 487 18.43 4.34 26.31
C ALA A 487 18.26 5.79 25.84
N ALA A 488 18.80 6.77 26.56
CA ALA A 488 18.86 8.16 26.11
C ALA A 488 19.53 8.35 24.74
N ASP A 489 20.51 7.52 24.39
CA ASP A 489 21.26 7.59 23.13
C ASP A 489 20.41 7.13 21.92
N TYR A 490 19.31 6.42 22.16
CA TYR A 490 18.38 6.00 21.09
C TYR A 490 17.51 7.16 20.58
N VAL A 491 17.27 8.21 21.37
CA VAL A 491 16.52 9.39 20.90
C VAL A 491 17.46 10.30 20.11
N LYS A 492 17.68 9.96 18.83
CA LYS A 492 18.58 10.68 17.92
C LYS A 492 18.09 12.07 17.53
N ILE A 493 16.77 12.28 17.52
CA ILE A 493 16.19 13.56 17.11
C ILE A 493 16.36 14.62 18.19
N THR A 494 16.89 15.78 17.79
CA THR A 494 17.09 16.94 18.66
C THR A 494 16.34 18.17 18.13
N PRO A 495 16.11 19.21 18.96
CA PRO A 495 15.51 20.45 18.49
C PRO A 495 16.25 21.09 17.29
N GLY A 496 17.57 20.90 17.20
CA GLY A 496 18.38 21.44 16.10
C GLY A 496 18.13 20.76 14.75
N ASN A 497 17.50 19.58 14.75
CA ASN A 497 17.13 18.88 13.52
C ASN A 497 15.81 19.39 12.91
N VAL A 498 15.03 20.18 13.65
CA VAL A 498 13.80 20.80 13.16
C VAL A 498 14.15 22.02 12.33
N LYS A 499 14.09 21.86 11.00
CA LYS A 499 14.40 22.93 10.06
C LYS A 499 13.29 23.99 10.01
N THR A 500 13.70 25.22 9.73
CA THR A 500 12.78 26.33 9.39
C THR A 500 12.82 26.69 7.91
N THR A 501 13.88 26.30 7.20
CA THR A 501 14.14 26.52 5.77
C THR A 501 14.99 25.37 5.21
N GLY A 502 15.19 25.31 3.89
CA GLY A 502 16.02 24.27 3.26
C GLY A 502 15.44 22.86 3.36
N PHE A 503 14.12 22.76 3.22
CA PHE A 503 13.38 21.50 3.30
C PHE A 503 13.67 20.61 2.09
N PHE A 504 13.64 19.29 2.32
CA PHE A 504 13.73 18.26 1.28
C PHE A 504 14.97 18.39 0.37
N LYS A 505 16.15 18.68 0.96
CA LYS A 505 17.40 18.95 0.21
C LYS A 505 17.30 20.19 -0.71
N ASP A 506 16.80 21.30 -0.15
CA ASP A 506 16.67 22.61 -0.81
C ASP A 506 15.76 22.63 -2.06
N LYS A 507 14.73 21.77 -2.09
CA LYS A 507 13.74 21.75 -3.17
C LYS A 507 12.95 23.05 -3.16
N LYS A 508 12.86 23.70 -4.33
CA LYS A 508 12.10 24.94 -4.56
C LYS A 508 10.62 24.70 -4.82
N GLN A 509 10.24 23.46 -5.09
CA GLN A 509 8.88 23.08 -5.41
C GLN A 509 8.58 21.72 -4.82
N ILE A 510 7.38 21.58 -4.24
CA ILE A 510 6.80 20.32 -3.80
C ILE A 510 5.39 20.17 -4.39
N LEU A 511 4.83 18.97 -4.28
CA LEU A 511 3.48 18.64 -4.73
C LEU A 511 2.64 18.25 -3.52
N VAL A 512 1.43 18.80 -3.47
CA VAL A 512 0.50 18.58 -2.35
C VAL A 512 -0.90 18.26 -2.86
N ILE A 513 -1.52 17.22 -2.31
CA ILE A 513 -2.95 16.95 -2.46
C ILE A 513 -3.66 17.48 -1.22
N VAL A 514 -4.80 18.14 -1.43
CA VAL A 514 -5.62 18.72 -0.35
C VAL A 514 -6.93 17.97 -0.28
N LYS A 515 -7.32 17.54 0.92
CA LYS A 515 -8.62 16.93 1.20
C LYS A 515 -9.26 17.60 2.42
N LEU A 516 -10.52 17.98 2.27
CA LEU A 516 -11.36 18.52 3.33
C LEU A 516 -12.56 17.60 3.51
N ALA A 517 -12.72 17.07 4.72
CA ALA A 517 -13.81 16.17 5.03
C ALA A 517 -14.34 16.42 6.44
N ASN A 518 -15.65 16.23 6.59
CA ASN A 518 -16.34 16.38 7.85
C ASN A 518 -17.09 15.10 8.16
N ILE A 519 -16.92 14.55 9.37
CA ILE A 519 -17.78 13.51 9.90
C ILE A 519 -18.84 14.18 10.77
N GLN A 520 -20.11 13.95 10.45
CA GLN A 520 -21.27 14.48 11.16
C GLN A 520 -22.10 13.33 11.73
N LEU A 521 -22.43 13.43 13.01
CA LEU A 521 -23.29 12.50 13.72
C LEU A 521 -24.55 13.24 14.17
N THR A 522 -25.70 12.61 13.98
CA THR A 522 -27.00 13.13 14.42
C THR A 522 -27.60 12.22 15.49
N PRO A 523 -28.60 12.67 16.25
CA PRO A 523 -29.33 11.78 17.18
C PRO A 523 -29.86 10.50 16.54
N GLU A 524 -30.23 10.54 15.25
CA GLU A 524 -30.72 9.41 14.46
C GLU A 524 -29.58 8.50 13.98
N SER A 525 -28.40 9.06 13.74
CA SER A 525 -27.19 8.38 13.27
C SER A 525 -26.03 8.69 14.22
N ALA A 526 -26.12 8.15 15.45
CA ALA A 526 -25.33 8.60 16.59
C ALA A 526 -23.94 7.96 16.73
N SER A 527 -23.54 7.09 15.80
CA SER A 527 -22.25 6.40 15.82
C SER A 527 -21.60 6.33 14.44
N TYR A 528 -20.27 6.44 14.46
CA TYR A 528 -19.37 6.16 13.36
C TYR A 528 -18.64 4.85 13.68
N ASP A 529 -18.72 3.89 12.77
CA ASP A 529 -18.13 2.57 12.91
C ASP A 529 -16.61 2.62 12.57
N ASP A 530 -15.90 1.50 12.77
CA ASP A 530 -14.45 1.48 12.56
C ASP A 530 -14.10 1.74 11.09
N GLY A 531 -13.07 2.55 10.85
CA GLY A 531 -12.55 2.76 9.50
C GLY A 531 -11.80 1.52 9.00
N SER A 532 -11.68 1.38 7.68
CA SER A 532 -10.80 0.36 7.10
C SER A 532 -9.34 0.73 7.29
N TRP A 533 -8.48 -0.28 7.40
CA TRP A 533 -7.04 -0.11 7.36
C TRP A 533 -6.58 0.19 5.93
N HIS A 534 -5.86 1.28 5.73
CA HIS A 534 -5.39 1.71 4.40
C HIS A 534 -4.14 2.60 4.48
N THR A 535 -3.45 2.72 3.34
CA THR A 535 -2.50 3.81 3.02
C THR A 535 -3.20 4.89 2.20
N GLU A 536 -2.59 6.06 2.08
CA GLU A 536 -3.14 7.17 1.31
C GLU A 536 -2.73 7.08 -0.15
N GLY A 537 -3.70 7.22 -1.06
CA GLY A 537 -3.47 7.18 -2.50
C GLY A 537 -3.08 5.80 -3.03
N GLN A 538 -2.58 5.80 -4.27
CA GLN A 538 -1.92 4.66 -4.94
C GLN A 538 -0.52 5.08 -5.38
N LEU A 539 0.26 4.16 -5.94
CA LEU A 539 1.61 4.49 -6.40
C LEU A 539 1.61 5.55 -7.51
N ASN A 540 0.52 5.73 -8.26
CA ASN A 540 0.39 6.84 -9.22
C ASN A 540 0.66 8.22 -8.61
N GLU A 541 0.34 8.42 -7.33
CA GLU A 541 0.51 9.70 -6.66
C GLU A 541 1.85 9.83 -5.92
N HIS A 542 2.50 8.72 -5.56
CA HIS A 542 3.70 8.70 -4.70
C HIS A 542 3.58 9.57 -3.44
N ILE A 543 2.47 9.41 -2.71
CA ILE A 543 2.29 10.07 -1.42
C ILE A 543 3.32 9.51 -0.44
N VAL A 544 4.12 10.39 0.16
CA VAL A 544 5.19 10.01 1.10
C VAL A 544 4.82 10.32 2.54
N SER A 545 3.98 11.33 2.79
CA SER A 545 3.57 11.69 4.14
C SER A 545 2.24 12.43 4.17
N THR A 546 1.49 12.20 5.24
CA THR A 546 0.19 12.79 5.50
C THR A 546 0.29 13.75 6.70
N ALA A 547 -0.34 14.91 6.58
CA ALA A 547 -0.62 15.82 7.69
C ALA A 547 -2.13 15.91 7.92
N LEU A 548 -2.60 15.52 9.09
CA LEU A 548 -4.00 15.62 9.51
C LEU A 548 -4.17 16.71 10.57
N TYR A 549 -5.04 17.67 10.29
CA TYR A 549 -5.43 18.74 11.19
C TYR A 549 -6.88 18.55 11.64
N TYR A 550 -7.08 18.21 12.91
CA TYR A 550 -8.41 18.14 13.54
C TYR A 550 -8.87 19.52 13.97
N TYR A 551 -9.28 20.35 13.00
CA TYR A 551 -9.50 21.78 13.23
C TYR A 551 -10.78 22.10 14.01
N ASP A 552 -11.74 21.18 14.06
CA ASP A 552 -12.93 21.31 14.88
C ASP A 552 -13.51 19.93 15.27
N SER A 553 -13.89 19.74 16.53
CA SER A 553 -14.53 18.50 16.97
C SER A 553 -15.37 18.77 18.22
N GLU A 554 -16.65 18.38 18.17
CA GLU A 554 -17.61 18.67 19.22
C GLU A 554 -18.58 17.50 19.43
N ASN A 555 -18.97 17.27 20.69
CA ASN A 555 -19.98 16.28 21.09
C ASN A 555 -19.71 14.83 20.63
N ILE A 556 -18.44 14.42 20.51
CA ILE A 556 -18.03 13.05 20.17
C ILE A 556 -17.20 12.40 21.27
N THR A 557 -17.30 11.07 21.40
CA THR A 557 -16.48 10.29 22.33
C THR A 557 -15.01 10.28 21.90
N HIS A 558 -14.16 9.73 22.77
CA HIS A 558 -12.75 9.49 22.47
C HIS A 558 -12.57 8.74 21.13
N CYS A 559 -11.63 9.21 20.31
CA CYS A 559 -11.31 8.62 19.01
C CYS A 559 -9.80 8.63 18.76
N THR A 560 -9.25 7.56 18.22
CA THR A 560 -7.83 7.40 17.90
C THR A 560 -7.61 7.14 16.42
N LEU A 561 -6.41 7.48 15.96
CA LEU A 561 -5.86 7.05 14.68
C LEU A 561 -4.86 5.94 14.99
N SER A 562 -5.18 4.71 14.60
CA SER A 562 -4.34 3.53 14.83
C SER A 562 -3.40 3.32 13.65
N PHE A 563 -2.21 2.79 13.91
CA PHE A 563 -1.17 2.55 12.92
C PHE A 563 -0.69 1.10 13.03
N ARG A 564 -0.40 0.51 11.87
CA ARG A 564 0.26 -0.80 11.75
C ARG A 564 1.14 -0.82 10.52
N THR A 565 2.03 -1.80 10.43
CA THR A 565 2.91 -1.95 9.27
C THR A 565 3.41 -3.37 9.06
N ASN A 566 4.07 -3.63 7.93
CA ASN A 566 4.67 -4.92 7.60
C ASN A 566 6.07 -5.07 8.18
N THR A 567 6.45 -6.29 8.54
CA THR A 567 7.77 -6.63 9.07
C THR A 567 8.58 -7.47 8.10
N GLU A 568 9.91 -7.41 8.23
CA GLU A 568 10.85 -8.22 7.44
C GLU A 568 10.67 -9.73 7.69
N ASP A 569 11.14 -10.54 6.74
CA ASP A 569 11.28 -11.98 6.95
C ASP A 569 12.50 -12.24 7.82
N LEU A 570 12.27 -12.85 8.98
CA LEU A 570 13.31 -13.06 9.99
C LEU A 570 13.85 -14.49 10.00
N SER A 571 13.36 -15.37 9.11
CA SER A 571 13.72 -16.78 9.13
C SER A 571 15.23 -17.03 9.07
N ASP A 572 15.96 -16.12 8.42
CA ASP A 572 17.39 -16.23 8.18
C ASP A 572 18.24 -15.45 9.20
N GLU A 573 17.62 -14.56 9.99
CA GLU A 573 18.31 -13.63 10.92
C GLU A 573 18.13 -13.98 12.40
N ILE A 574 17.15 -14.83 12.73
CA ILE A 574 16.84 -15.20 14.11
C ILE A 574 17.18 -16.66 14.36
N SER A 575 17.91 -16.91 15.44
CA SER A 575 18.08 -18.26 15.97
C SER A 575 16.83 -18.68 16.76
N TYR A 576 16.17 -19.72 16.28
CA TYR A 576 15.04 -20.36 16.94
C TYR A 576 15.10 -21.87 16.72
N ASN A 577 14.52 -22.63 17.65
CA ASN A 577 14.46 -24.08 17.52
C ASN A 577 13.34 -24.49 16.54
N GLN A 578 13.61 -25.51 15.73
CA GLN A 578 12.64 -26.04 14.78
C GLN A 578 11.35 -26.48 15.52
N TYR A 579 10.20 -26.02 15.01
CA TYR A 579 8.86 -26.27 15.57
C TYR A 579 8.54 -25.55 16.91
N GLU A 580 9.43 -24.69 17.42
CA GLU A 580 9.22 -23.92 18.67
C GLU A 580 8.76 -22.47 18.41
N HIS A 581 7.48 -22.30 18.09
CA HIS A 581 6.93 -20.98 17.73
C HIS A 581 6.56 -20.09 18.93
N GLY A 582 6.44 -20.66 20.14
CA GLY A 582 6.06 -19.92 21.36
C GLY A 582 7.02 -18.77 21.71
N PRO A 583 8.34 -19.02 21.79
CA PRO A 583 9.33 -17.97 22.03
C PRO A 583 9.32 -16.85 20.99
N ILE A 584 9.05 -17.18 19.72
CA ILE A 584 8.89 -16.19 18.64
C ILE A 584 7.66 -15.31 18.92
N CYS A 585 6.50 -15.94 19.18
CA CYS A 585 5.27 -15.22 19.51
C CYS A 585 5.45 -14.28 20.71
N GLN A 586 6.14 -14.75 21.75
CA GLN A 586 6.39 -13.98 22.97
C GLN A 586 7.35 -12.80 22.76
N THR A 587 8.39 -12.98 21.95
CA THR A 587 9.43 -11.97 21.71
C THR A 587 8.96 -10.89 20.73
N PHE A 588 8.20 -11.30 19.73
CA PHE A 588 7.95 -10.51 18.51
C PHE A 588 6.48 -10.21 18.24
N ALA A 589 5.56 -10.81 19.02
CA ALA A 589 4.13 -10.74 18.78
C ALA A 589 3.70 -11.18 17.37
N ILE A 590 4.43 -12.13 16.77
CA ILE A 590 4.08 -12.76 15.48
C ILE A 590 3.55 -14.17 15.76
N GLU A 591 2.38 -14.49 15.24
CA GLU A 591 1.77 -15.81 15.34
C GLU A 591 2.27 -16.74 14.22
N ARG A 592 2.34 -18.06 14.47
CA ARG A 592 2.84 -19.06 13.52
C ARG A 592 2.14 -19.00 12.15
N ASP A 593 0.82 -18.91 12.19
CA ASP A 593 -0.04 -18.90 11.00
C ASP A 593 -0.64 -17.49 10.76
N GLY A 594 -0.08 -16.47 11.45
CA GLY A 594 -0.52 -15.08 11.37
C GLY A 594 0.13 -14.30 10.24
N ASN A 595 -0.40 -13.12 9.94
CA ASN A 595 0.21 -12.23 8.94
C ASN A 595 1.44 -11.51 9.52
N ARG A 596 2.32 -11.01 8.65
CA ARG A 596 3.51 -10.21 9.03
C ARG A 596 3.16 -8.76 9.42
N GLN A 597 1.92 -8.50 9.85
CA GLN A 597 1.48 -7.16 10.22
C GLN A 597 1.66 -6.93 11.72
N GLN A 598 2.34 -5.85 12.08
CA GLN A 598 2.47 -5.42 13.45
C GLN A 598 1.68 -4.15 13.72
N ASP A 599 0.81 -4.21 14.74
CA ASP A 599 0.14 -3.05 15.30
C ASP A 599 1.16 -2.17 16.05
N ILE A 600 1.44 -0.99 15.52
CA ILE A 600 2.44 -0.07 16.08
C ILE A 600 1.86 0.68 17.28
N GLY A 601 0.60 1.11 17.20
CA GLY A 601 0.23 2.25 18.00
C GLY A 601 -1.10 2.89 17.67
N SER A 602 -1.52 3.82 18.52
CA SER A 602 -2.60 4.73 18.17
C SER A 602 -2.42 6.09 18.82
N VAL A 603 -2.94 7.13 18.16
CA VAL A 603 -2.83 8.51 18.60
C VAL A 603 -4.22 9.10 18.75
N HIS A 604 -4.50 9.67 19.92
CA HIS A 604 -5.78 10.35 20.17
C HIS A 604 -5.98 11.56 19.24
N THR A 605 -7.18 11.71 18.68
CA THR A 605 -7.52 12.67 17.61
C THR A 605 -8.44 13.81 18.08
N LYS A 606 -8.02 14.50 19.15
CA LYS A 606 -8.78 15.64 19.69
C LYS A 606 -8.71 16.88 18.81
N ALA A 607 -9.67 17.78 18.98
CA ALA A 607 -9.65 19.11 18.38
C ALA A 607 -8.33 19.87 18.67
N ARG A 608 -7.88 20.65 17.68
CA ARG A 608 -6.62 21.43 17.69
C ARG A 608 -5.35 20.59 17.73
N ARG A 609 -5.41 19.30 17.38
CA ARG A 609 -4.23 18.46 17.19
C ARG A 609 -3.89 18.33 15.71
N ALA A 610 -2.60 18.42 15.43
CA ALA A 610 -2.00 18.01 14.16
C ALA A 610 -1.28 16.66 14.34
N ILE A 611 -1.43 15.75 13.38
CA ILE A 611 -0.72 14.46 13.33
C ILE A 611 -0.05 14.35 11.97
N PHE A 612 1.22 13.91 11.96
CA PHE A 612 2.02 13.71 10.77
C PHE A 612 2.58 12.29 10.77
N PHE A 613 2.48 11.60 9.65
CA PHE A 613 2.97 10.23 9.51
C PHE A 613 3.39 9.95 8.07
N PRO A 614 4.39 9.09 7.82
CA PRO A 614 4.77 8.65 6.49
C PRO A 614 3.75 7.66 5.94
N ASN A 615 3.68 7.54 4.61
CA ASN A 615 2.85 6.55 3.92
C ASN A 615 3.50 5.14 3.93
N LEU A 616 4.29 4.85 4.97
CA LEU A 616 4.96 3.57 5.26
C LEU A 616 4.24 2.79 6.37
N MET A 617 3.02 3.21 6.70
CA MET A 617 2.17 2.58 7.70
C MET A 617 0.73 2.64 7.21
N GLN A 618 0.03 1.53 7.36
CA GLN A 618 -1.42 1.55 7.27
C GLN A 618 -2.00 2.23 8.51
N HIS A 619 -3.11 2.91 8.33
CA HIS A 619 -3.82 3.55 9.42
C HIS A 619 -5.33 3.32 9.35
N ARG A 620 -6.00 3.43 10.50
CA ARG A 620 -7.46 3.41 10.59
C ARG A 620 -7.97 4.34 11.69
N VAL A 621 -9.18 4.84 11.50
CA VAL A 621 -9.89 5.67 12.48
C VAL A 621 -10.74 4.78 13.38
N SER A 622 -10.55 4.87 14.70
CA SER A 622 -11.35 4.10 15.66
C SER A 622 -12.83 4.54 15.64
N PRO A 623 -13.77 3.66 16.01
CA PRO A 623 -15.18 4.03 16.13
C PRO A 623 -15.38 5.11 17.20
N PHE A 624 -16.41 5.93 17.02
CA PHE A 624 -16.83 6.93 18.00
C PHE A 624 -18.32 7.24 17.90
N LYS A 625 -18.89 7.83 18.95
CA LYS A 625 -20.33 8.12 19.05
C LYS A 625 -20.58 9.48 19.71
N LEU A 626 -21.83 9.94 19.67
CA LEU A 626 -22.25 11.14 20.38
C LEU A 626 -22.07 10.97 21.91
N VAL A 627 -21.55 12.02 22.57
CA VAL A 627 -21.50 12.08 24.04
C VAL A 627 -22.89 12.39 24.59
N ASP A 628 -23.49 13.47 24.11
CA ASP A 628 -24.89 13.83 24.33
C ASP A 628 -25.68 13.42 23.08
N ARG A 629 -26.41 12.31 23.18
CA ARG A 629 -27.24 11.75 22.09
C ARG A 629 -28.40 12.66 21.67
N THR A 630 -28.70 13.72 22.43
CA THR A 630 -29.79 14.65 22.09
C THR A 630 -29.36 15.77 21.15
N LYS A 631 -28.04 15.91 20.92
CA LYS A 631 -27.47 16.98 20.09
C LYS A 631 -26.63 16.37 18.97
N PRO A 632 -26.53 17.04 17.82
CA PRO A 632 -25.56 16.64 16.80
C PRO A 632 -24.13 16.80 17.32
N GLY A 633 -23.19 16.16 16.65
CA GLY A 633 -21.76 16.25 16.93
C GLY A 633 -20.97 16.05 15.65
N HIS A 634 -19.71 16.47 15.65
CA HIS A 634 -18.89 16.44 14.44
C HIS A 634 -17.41 16.31 14.72
N ARG A 635 -16.70 15.92 13.67
CA ARG A 635 -15.25 15.94 13.55
C ARG A 635 -14.89 16.46 12.18
N LYS A 636 -14.16 17.56 12.12
CA LYS A 636 -13.75 18.18 10.87
C LYS A 636 -12.24 18.09 10.69
N ILE A 637 -11.82 17.70 9.48
CA ILE A 637 -10.41 17.46 9.16
C ILE A 637 -9.96 18.18 7.89
N LEU A 638 -8.75 18.74 7.96
CA LEU A 638 -7.94 19.09 6.80
C LEU A 638 -6.83 18.06 6.70
N ALA A 639 -6.79 17.34 5.58
CA ALA A 639 -5.73 16.42 5.23
C ALA A 639 -4.89 17.02 4.09
N LEU A 640 -3.58 17.02 4.29
CA LEU A 640 -2.60 17.40 3.29
C LEU A 640 -1.70 16.20 3.04
N PHE A 641 -1.52 15.82 1.78
CA PHE A 641 -0.67 14.72 1.38
C PHE A 641 0.53 15.25 0.62
N LEU A 642 1.71 15.09 1.21
CA LEU A 642 2.98 15.39 0.55
C LEU A 642 3.30 14.25 -0.42
N VAL A 643 3.63 14.64 -1.64
CA VAL A 643 4.07 13.73 -2.69
C VAL A 643 5.58 13.84 -2.84
N ASP A 644 6.24 12.73 -3.18
CA ASP A 644 7.70 12.64 -3.22
C ASP A 644 8.31 13.78 -4.06
N PRO A 645 9.08 14.71 -3.45
CA PRO A 645 9.76 15.79 -4.18
C PRO A 645 10.79 15.29 -5.20
N ALA A 646 11.16 14.01 -5.16
CA ALA A 646 12.03 13.37 -6.15
C ALA A 646 11.30 12.98 -7.44
N ILE A 647 9.97 12.81 -7.41
CA ILE A 647 9.21 12.20 -8.50
C ILE A 647 8.34 13.25 -9.21
N PRO A 648 8.53 13.47 -10.52
CA PRO A 648 7.76 14.44 -11.27
C PRO A 648 6.42 13.85 -11.70
N ILE A 649 5.33 14.09 -10.95
CA ILE A 649 3.97 13.59 -11.25
C ILE A 649 3.11 14.58 -12.06
N ILE A 650 2.16 14.07 -12.85
CA ILE A 650 1.16 14.88 -13.57
C ILE A 650 0.31 15.66 -12.57
N ARG A 651 0.19 16.97 -12.78
CA ARG A 651 -0.38 17.90 -11.79
C ARG A 651 -1.35 18.90 -12.39
N THR A 652 -2.04 19.65 -11.55
CA THR A 652 -3.01 20.67 -11.98
C THR A 652 -2.38 21.79 -12.81
N SER A 653 -1.05 21.99 -12.75
CA SER A 653 -0.38 22.88 -13.70
C SER A 653 -0.29 22.30 -15.11
N ASN A 654 -0.39 20.99 -15.30
CA ASN A 654 -0.37 20.33 -16.60
C ASN A 654 -1.76 20.09 -17.17
N VAL A 655 -2.75 19.94 -16.29
CA VAL A 655 -4.12 19.53 -16.64
C VAL A 655 -5.03 20.74 -16.45
N PRO A 656 -5.67 21.28 -17.50
CA PRO A 656 -6.68 22.32 -17.33
C PRO A 656 -7.84 21.84 -16.46
N PRO A 657 -8.59 22.74 -15.80
CA PRO A 657 -9.76 22.36 -15.02
C PRO A 657 -10.67 21.40 -15.77
N GLN A 658 -11.05 20.33 -15.10
CA GLN A 658 -11.92 19.31 -15.68
C GLN A 658 -13.40 19.63 -15.47
N GLN A 659 -13.70 20.52 -14.52
CA GLN A 659 -15.02 20.91 -14.08
C GLN A 659 -15.74 21.73 -15.15
N LYS A 660 -16.77 21.16 -15.80
CA LYS A 660 -17.54 21.85 -16.84
C LYS A 660 -18.16 23.15 -16.36
N ASN A 661 -18.72 23.15 -15.15
CA ASN A 661 -19.35 24.34 -14.57
C ASN A 661 -18.35 25.51 -14.38
N TRP A 662 -17.06 25.24 -14.19
CA TRP A 662 -16.06 26.31 -14.08
C TRP A 662 -15.84 27.01 -15.43
N TRP A 663 -15.81 26.25 -16.53
CA TRP A 663 -15.73 26.81 -17.88
C TRP A 663 -17.01 27.56 -18.26
N ASP A 664 -18.18 26.98 -17.99
CA ASP A 664 -19.47 27.63 -18.23
C ASP A 664 -19.56 29.01 -17.53
N GLN A 665 -19.15 29.07 -16.26
CA GLN A 665 -19.09 30.31 -15.48
C GLN A 665 -18.07 31.33 -16.04
N TYR A 666 -16.90 30.85 -16.48
CA TYR A 666 -15.86 31.68 -17.09
C TYR A 666 -16.33 32.32 -18.40
N HIS A 667 -16.94 31.55 -19.31
CA HIS A 667 -17.53 32.06 -20.55
C HIS A 667 -18.62 33.09 -20.28
N LEU A 668 -19.53 32.79 -19.34
CA LEU A 668 -20.59 33.71 -18.94
C LEU A 668 -20.03 35.04 -18.39
N HIS A 669 -18.98 34.99 -17.56
CA HIS A 669 -18.32 36.21 -17.06
C HIS A 669 -17.65 37.03 -18.17
N ASN A 670 -17.14 36.37 -19.21
CA ASN A 670 -16.48 37.04 -20.34
C ASN A 670 -17.44 37.43 -21.48
N GLY A 671 -18.74 37.15 -21.33
CA GLY A 671 -19.76 37.48 -22.34
C GLY A 671 -19.72 36.58 -23.57
N GLU A 672 -19.17 35.38 -23.45
CA GLU A 672 -19.11 34.37 -24.51
C GLU A 672 -20.37 33.48 -24.46
N CYS A 673 -20.86 33.05 -25.64
CA CYS A 673 -21.98 32.11 -25.71
C CYS A 673 -21.53 30.70 -25.30
N LEU A 674 -22.37 30.00 -24.54
CA LEU A 674 -22.10 28.59 -24.21
C LEU A 674 -22.11 27.74 -25.50
N PRO A 675 -21.21 26.75 -25.64
CA PRO A 675 -21.23 25.84 -26.78
C PRO A 675 -22.58 25.11 -26.89
N ASP A 676 -23.13 24.99 -28.11
CA ASP A 676 -24.43 24.36 -28.36
C ASP A 676 -24.46 22.90 -27.86
N SER A 677 -25.16 22.66 -26.75
CA SER A 677 -25.30 21.36 -26.11
C SER A 677 -26.49 20.58 -26.67
N PHE A 678 -26.46 20.18 -27.94
CA PHE A 678 -27.48 19.28 -28.51
C PHE A 678 -26.87 18.34 -29.54
N ASN A 679 -26.32 17.22 -29.09
CA ASN A 679 -26.45 15.96 -29.83
C ASN A 679 -26.45 14.78 -28.87
N ASP A 680 -27.60 14.11 -28.80
CA ASP A 680 -27.86 12.89 -28.06
C ASP A 680 -26.98 11.74 -28.56
N LYS A 681 -26.05 11.30 -27.71
CA LYS A 681 -25.68 9.91 -27.42
C LYS A 681 -24.69 9.93 -26.27
N VAL A 682 -25.02 9.28 -25.15
CA VAL A 682 -24.10 9.11 -24.02
C VAL A 682 -22.90 8.29 -24.48
N SER A 683 -21.88 8.98 -24.99
CA SER A 683 -20.51 8.52 -25.08
C SER A 683 -19.86 8.80 -23.74
N VAL A 684 -19.22 7.81 -23.12
CA VAL A 684 -18.46 8.03 -21.90
C VAL A 684 -17.30 8.99 -22.25
N ALA A 685 -17.32 10.15 -21.60
CA ALA A 685 -16.30 11.19 -21.54
C ALA A 685 -16.13 12.16 -22.73
N GLU A 686 -16.98 13.19 -22.73
CA GLU A 686 -16.68 14.48 -23.38
C GLU A 686 -16.06 15.44 -22.36
N TRP A 687 -14.90 16.02 -22.67
CA TRP A 687 -14.30 17.10 -21.89
C TRP A 687 -14.92 18.45 -22.31
N PRO A 688 -15.27 19.36 -21.37
CA PRO A 688 -15.12 19.24 -19.90
C PRO A 688 -16.17 18.35 -19.20
N MET A 689 -15.81 17.78 -18.05
CA MET A 689 -16.57 16.78 -17.28
C MET A 689 -17.63 17.41 -16.36
N GLY A 690 -18.87 16.91 -16.44
CA GLY A 690 -19.98 17.29 -15.55
C GLY A 690 -19.91 16.63 -14.17
N LEU A 691 -20.68 17.17 -13.20
CA LEU A 691 -20.71 16.65 -11.81
C LEU A 691 -21.19 15.19 -11.72
N GLU A 692 -22.26 14.83 -12.41
CA GLU A 692 -22.82 13.47 -12.36
C GLU A 692 -21.84 12.44 -12.95
N GLU A 693 -21.15 12.80 -14.03
CA GLU A 693 -20.08 11.98 -14.59
C GLU A 693 -18.91 11.83 -13.61
N ALA A 694 -18.47 12.93 -12.97
CA ALA A 694 -17.42 12.89 -11.96
C ALA A 694 -17.78 11.99 -10.77
N LYS A 695 -19.05 11.98 -10.34
CA LYS A 695 -19.54 11.09 -9.28
C LYS A 695 -19.50 9.61 -9.70
N VAL A 696 -19.84 9.29 -10.95
CA VAL A 696 -19.73 7.93 -11.49
C VAL A 696 -18.27 7.48 -11.53
N LEU A 697 -17.37 8.33 -12.02
CA LEU A 697 -15.93 8.02 -12.06
C LEU A 697 -15.33 7.88 -10.65
N ARG A 698 -15.79 8.68 -9.68
CA ARG A 698 -15.40 8.52 -8.28
C ARG A 698 -15.77 7.14 -7.73
N LEU A 699 -16.97 6.64 -8.01
CA LEU A 699 -17.38 5.30 -7.59
C LEU A 699 -16.46 4.23 -8.19
N GLN A 700 -16.18 4.32 -9.49
CA GLN A 700 -15.27 3.39 -10.16
C GLN A 700 -13.84 3.44 -9.59
N LEU A 701 -13.34 4.63 -9.26
CA LEU A 701 -12.05 4.81 -8.60
C LEU A 701 -12.05 4.19 -7.20
N MET A 702 -13.12 4.37 -6.42
CA MET A 702 -13.25 3.79 -5.09
C MET A 702 -13.34 2.26 -5.12
N ASP A 703 -14.09 1.70 -6.08
CA ASP A 703 -14.18 0.25 -6.28
C ASP A 703 -12.83 -0.35 -6.65
N GLU A 704 -12.08 0.32 -7.54
CA GLU A 704 -10.73 -0.08 -7.94
C GLU A 704 -9.76 -0.07 -6.75
N ARG A 705 -9.79 0.99 -5.94
CA ARG A 705 -8.94 1.09 -4.74
C ARG A 705 -9.31 0.07 -3.68
N THR A 706 -10.59 -0.19 -3.47
CA THR A 706 -11.06 -1.21 -2.52
C THR A 706 -10.59 -2.59 -2.97
N SER A 707 -10.72 -2.89 -4.26
CA SER A 707 -10.28 -4.16 -4.84
C SER A 707 -8.77 -4.36 -4.71
N ILE A 708 -7.97 -3.31 -4.94
CA ILE A 708 -6.51 -3.35 -4.79
C ILE A 708 -6.13 -3.53 -3.32
N GLN A 709 -6.78 -2.82 -2.40
CA GLN A 709 -6.57 -3.01 -0.96
C GLN A 709 -6.89 -4.46 -0.56
N GLU A 710 -8.04 -5.00 -0.96
CA GLU A 710 -8.41 -6.41 -0.73
C GLU A 710 -7.41 -7.40 -1.37
N GLN A 711 -6.85 -7.05 -2.54
CA GLN A 711 -5.79 -7.83 -3.17
C GLN A 711 -4.48 -7.77 -2.40
N GLU A 712 -4.05 -6.60 -1.91
CA GLU A 712 -2.91 -6.45 -0.99
C GLU A 712 -3.13 -7.33 0.24
N TYR A 713 -4.34 -7.30 0.84
CA TYR A 713 -4.73 -8.19 1.93
C TYR A 713 -4.60 -9.67 1.56
N SER A 714 -5.05 -10.08 0.38
CA SER A 714 -5.06 -11.48 -0.06
C SER A 714 -3.72 -11.99 -0.60
N GLY A 715 -2.91 -11.12 -1.21
CA GLY A 715 -1.55 -11.41 -1.68
C GLY A 715 -0.59 -11.60 -0.51
N LEU A 716 -0.81 -10.88 0.59
CA LEU A 716 -0.22 -11.14 1.90
C LEU A 716 -0.59 -12.53 2.44
N PHE A 717 -1.77 -13.07 2.12
CA PHE A 717 -2.12 -14.47 2.40
C PHE A 717 -1.45 -15.45 1.41
N GLN A 718 -1.18 -15.05 0.16
CA GLN A 718 -0.57 -15.94 -0.84
C GLN A 718 0.93 -16.20 -0.64
N GLN A 719 1.66 -15.35 0.10
CA GLN A 719 3.04 -15.67 0.49
C GLN A 719 3.12 -16.83 1.49
N LEU A 720 2.07 -17.07 2.28
CA LEU A 720 1.94 -18.26 3.15
C LEU A 720 1.55 -19.51 2.34
N ASP A 721 0.82 -19.37 1.23
CA ASP A 721 0.37 -20.49 0.39
C ASP A 721 1.49 -21.08 -0.50
N ARG A 722 2.65 -20.43 -0.64
CA ARG A 722 3.80 -21.02 -1.36
C ARG A 722 4.46 -22.18 -0.60
N MET A 723 4.10 -22.42 0.66
CA MET A 723 4.47 -23.61 1.43
C MET A 723 3.30 -24.56 1.71
N SER A 724 2.08 -24.22 1.31
CA SER A 724 0.93 -25.12 1.34
C SER A 724 0.32 -25.23 -0.05
N LEU A 725 0.96 -26.05 -0.89
CA LEU A 725 0.16 -26.82 -1.83
C LEU A 725 -0.79 -27.64 -0.94
N TRP A 726 -2.05 -27.18 -0.82
CA TRP A 726 -3.31 -27.91 -1.04
C TRP A 726 -4.51 -27.03 -0.63
N GLY A 727 -5.16 -26.42 -1.64
CA GLY A 727 -6.61 -26.18 -1.71
C GLY A 727 -7.28 -25.19 -0.75
N SER A 728 -7.39 -23.91 -1.16
CA SER A 728 -8.39 -22.99 -0.61
C SER A 728 -9.73 -23.11 -1.35
N SER A 729 -10.84 -23.12 -0.60
CA SER A 729 -12.20 -23.30 -1.12
C SER A 729 -13.10 -22.09 -0.85
N ALA A 730 -13.18 -21.16 -1.80
CA ALA A 730 -14.26 -20.15 -1.81
C ALA A 730 -14.40 -19.44 -3.17
N THR A 731 -15.24 -19.96 -4.09
CA THR A 731 -15.99 -19.14 -5.06
C THR A 731 -17.20 -19.91 -5.61
N GLN A 732 -18.37 -19.27 -5.65
CA GLN A 732 -19.64 -19.81 -6.13
C GLN A 732 -19.70 -19.85 -7.67
N ASN A 733 -19.29 -20.98 -8.28
CA ASN A 733 -19.80 -21.57 -9.55
C ASN A 733 -18.78 -22.60 -10.08
N LYS A 734 -18.87 -23.86 -9.64
CA LYS A 734 -17.99 -24.93 -10.13
C LYS A 734 -18.51 -25.52 -11.46
N PRO A 735 -17.68 -25.70 -12.50
CA PRO A 735 -18.06 -26.35 -13.76
C PRO A 735 -18.37 -27.86 -13.59
N SER A 736 -19.05 -28.49 -14.56
CA SER A 736 -19.44 -29.92 -14.50
C SER A 736 -19.18 -30.71 -15.79
N ILE A 737 -18.78 -31.98 -15.66
CA ILE A 737 -18.57 -32.97 -16.75
C ILE A 737 -19.55 -34.15 -16.61
N ILE A 738 -19.61 -35.05 -17.60
CA ILE A 738 -20.42 -36.29 -17.54
C ILE A 738 -19.51 -37.51 -17.39
N VAL A 739 -19.72 -38.29 -16.34
CA VAL A 739 -18.99 -39.53 -16.05
C VAL A 739 -20.03 -40.66 -15.90
N GLU A 740 -19.92 -41.69 -16.73
CA GLU A 740 -20.87 -42.83 -16.78
C GLU A 740 -22.36 -42.43 -16.85
N GLY A 741 -22.66 -41.30 -17.51
CA GLY A 741 -24.02 -40.77 -17.67
C GLY A 741 -24.53 -39.92 -16.49
N LYS A 742 -23.73 -39.71 -15.44
CA LYS A 742 -24.02 -38.81 -14.32
C LYS A 742 -23.26 -37.49 -14.48
N ARG A 743 -23.88 -36.39 -14.05
CA ARG A 743 -23.25 -35.06 -14.05
C ARG A 743 -22.40 -34.92 -12.79
N THR A 744 -21.09 -34.69 -12.96
CA THR A 744 -20.10 -34.58 -11.89
C THR A 744 -19.44 -33.21 -11.93
N THR A 745 -19.37 -32.53 -10.79
CA THR A 745 -18.77 -31.20 -10.65
C THR A 745 -17.25 -31.31 -10.56
N VAL A 746 -16.50 -30.46 -11.27
CA VAL A 746 -15.03 -30.45 -11.30
C VAL A 746 -14.47 -29.03 -11.13
N THR A 747 -13.17 -28.91 -10.83
CA THR A 747 -12.50 -27.60 -10.79
C THR A 747 -12.34 -27.03 -12.20
N PRO A 748 -12.31 -25.68 -12.36
CA PRO A 748 -12.06 -25.05 -13.66
C PRO A 748 -10.76 -25.54 -14.33
N ASN A 749 -9.70 -25.72 -13.53
CA ASN A 749 -8.39 -26.19 -14.01
C ASN A 749 -8.48 -27.61 -14.57
N LEU A 750 -9.18 -28.54 -13.90
CA LEU A 750 -9.34 -29.90 -14.39
C LEU A 750 -10.23 -29.96 -15.64
N LEU A 751 -11.28 -29.13 -15.70
CA LEU A 751 -12.10 -29.03 -16.91
C LEU A 751 -11.25 -28.62 -18.11
N GLN A 752 -10.44 -27.57 -17.96
CA GLN A 752 -9.56 -27.11 -19.04
C GLN A 752 -8.55 -28.19 -19.43
N ALA A 753 -7.95 -28.89 -18.45
CA ALA A 753 -7.02 -30.00 -18.70
C ALA A 753 -7.65 -31.12 -19.54
N LEU A 754 -8.89 -31.51 -19.21
CA LEU A 754 -9.60 -32.56 -19.94
C LEU A 754 -10.01 -32.12 -21.36
N LEU A 755 -10.39 -30.85 -21.55
CA LEU A 755 -10.68 -30.28 -22.87
C LEU A 755 -9.44 -30.31 -23.77
N ASP A 756 -8.31 -29.81 -23.30
CA ASP A 756 -7.04 -29.76 -24.04
C ASP A 756 -6.49 -31.17 -24.34
N LEU A 757 -6.74 -32.14 -23.43
CA LEU A 757 -6.42 -33.54 -23.67
C LEU A 757 -7.30 -34.14 -24.78
N GLY A 758 -8.57 -33.73 -24.85
CA GLY A 758 -9.59 -34.18 -25.78
C GLY A 758 -9.49 -33.63 -27.21
N GLU A 759 -8.86 -32.48 -27.44
CA GLU A 759 -8.76 -31.81 -28.76
C GLU A 759 -8.11 -32.66 -29.87
N ASN A 760 -7.39 -33.74 -29.51
CA ASN A 760 -6.73 -34.63 -30.47
C ASN A 760 -7.58 -35.83 -30.93
N GLY A 761 -8.88 -35.89 -30.61
CA GLY A 761 -9.84 -36.83 -31.19
C GLY A 761 -9.61 -38.32 -30.88
N LYS A 762 -8.67 -38.66 -29.99
CA LYS A 762 -8.39 -40.04 -29.57
C LYS A 762 -9.01 -40.30 -28.20
N SER A 763 -9.77 -41.38 -28.07
CA SER A 763 -10.26 -41.85 -26.76
C SER A 763 -9.05 -42.25 -25.90
N ARG A 764 -8.98 -41.71 -24.68
CA ARG A 764 -7.90 -41.93 -23.72
C ARG A 764 -8.52 -42.29 -22.38
N THR A 765 -7.95 -43.28 -21.72
CA THR A 765 -8.23 -43.54 -20.30
C THR A 765 -7.32 -42.65 -19.49
N VAL A 766 -7.91 -41.75 -18.71
CA VAL A 766 -7.18 -40.82 -17.83
C VAL A 766 -7.68 -41.07 -16.42
N TRP A 767 -6.73 -41.20 -15.50
CA TRP A 767 -7.03 -41.19 -14.08
C TRP A 767 -6.78 -39.77 -13.55
N ALA A 768 -7.79 -39.16 -12.96
CA ALA A 768 -7.71 -37.87 -12.28
C ALA A 768 -8.37 -38.07 -10.91
N ASP A 769 -7.64 -37.78 -9.84
CA ASP A 769 -8.09 -37.98 -8.45
C ASP A 769 -9.47 -37.35 -8.21
N ALA A 770 -9.68 -36.11 -8.65
CA ALA A 770 -10.95 -35.39 -8.50
C ALA A 770 -12.16 -36.00 -9.25
N VAL A 771 -11.95 -37.03 -10.08
CA VAL A 771 -13.02 -37.71 -10.85
C VAL A 771 -13.05 -39.22 -10.58
N CYS A 772 -11.89 -39.87 -10.50
CA CYS A 772 -11.74 -41.31 -10.37
C CYS A 772 -11.76 -41.79 -8.92
N ILE A 773 -11.58 -40.90 -7.96
CA ILE A 773 -11.84 -41.16 -6.55
C ILE A 773 -13.21 -40.58 -6.24
N ASN A 774 -14.06 -41.35 -5.57
CA ASN A 774 -15.34 -40.84 -5.12
C ASN A 774 -15.13 -39.65 -4.18
N GLN A 775 -15.40 -38.45 -4.69
CA GLN A 775 -15.12 -37.22 -3.94
C GLN A 775 -16.06 -37.02 -2.74
N GLU A 776 -17.08 -37.86 -2.60
CA GLU A 776 -18.05 -37.83 -1.51
C GLU A 776 -17.83 -38.99 -0.50
N ASP A 777 -16.92 -39.94 -0.80
CA ASP A 777 -16.55 -41.04 0.11
C ASP A 777 -15.12 -40.84 0.62
N ASN A 778 -15.09 -40.36 1.84
CA ASN A 778 -13.91 -40.00 2.59
C ASN A 778 -13.01 -41.21 2.94
N SER A 779 -13.59 -42.40 3.15
CA SER A 779 -12.82 -43.63 3.42
C SER A 779 -12.16 -44.18 2.15
N GLU A 780 -12.84 -44.07 1.01
CA GLU A 780 -12.25 -44.39 -0.30
C GLU A 780 -11.11 -43.43 -0.64
N LYS A 781 -11.27 -42.13 -0.38
CA LYS A 781 -10.21 -41.13 -0.60
C LYS A 781 -8.92 -41.48 0.12
N ASP A 782 -8.98 -41.73 1.42
CA ASP A 782 -7.79 -42.01 2.22
C ASP A 782 -7.08 -43.29 1.74
N SER A 783 -7.86 -44.33 1.43
CA SER A 783 -7.33 -45.57 0.85
C SER A 783 -6.67 -45.33 -0.52
N GLN A 784 -7.27 -44.50 -1.38
CA GLN A 784 -6.74 -44.17 -2.71
C GLN A 784 -5.55 -43.22 -2.65
N VAL A 785 -5.50 -42.31 -1.67
CA VAL A 785 -4.38 -41.39 -1.42
C VAL A 785 -3.15 -42.17 -0.95
N LEU A 786 -3.32 -43.18 -0.07
CA LEU A 786 -2.24 -44.10 0.29
C LEU A 786 -1.73 -44.93 -0.91
N LEU A 787 -2.58 -45.13 -1.92
CA LEU A 787 -2.22 -45.79 -3.18
C LEU A 787 -1.63 -44.82 -4.22
N MET A 788 -1.66 -43.50 -4.02
CA MET A 788 -1.21 -42.54 -5.04
C MET A 788 0.23 -42.79 -5.48
N THR A 789 1.14 -43.07 -4.54
CA THR A 789 2.52 -43.39 -4.88
C THR A 789 2.60 -44.59 -5.83
N GLU A 790 1.79 -45.62 -5.61
CA GLU A 790 1.77 -46.81 -6.45
C GLU A 790 1.00 -46.57 -7.77
N VAL A 791 -0.06 -45.75 -7.77
CA VAL A 791 -0.80 -45.32 -8.97
C VAL A 791 0.09 -44.51 -9.90
N TYR A 792 0.83 -43.53 -9.39
CA TYR A 792 1.79 -42.75 -10.19
C TYR A 792 2.95 -43.62 -10.70
N LYS A 793 3.38 -44.61 -9.91
CA LYS A 793 4.44 -45.55 -10.30
C LYS A 793 3.98 -46.56 -11.36
N GLN A 794 2.70 -46.97 -11.33
CA GLN A 794 2.10 -47.86 -12.33
C GLN A 794 1.52 -47.11 -13.54
N ALA A 795 1.39 -45.79 -13.45
CA ALA A 795 0.93 -44.95 -14.55
C ALA A 795 1.89 -45.09 -15.75
N SER A 796 1.33 -45.49 -16.90
CA SER A 796 2.11 -45.61 -18.14
C SER A 796 2.67 -44.26 -18.59
N LYS A 797 1.98 -43.15 -18.26
CA LYS A 797 2.44 -41.77 -18.42
C LYS A 797 1.79 -40.89 -17.36
N VAL A 798 2.56 -39.97 -16.78
CA VAL A 798 2.05 -38.89 -15.93
C VAL A 798 2.00 -37.62 -16.77
N LEU A 799 0.81 -37.05 -16.92
CA LEU A 799 0.58 -35.83 -17.71
C LEU A 799 0.45 -34.65 -16.76
N ILE A 800 1.25 -33.62 -16.98
CA ILE A 800 1.18 -32.36 -16.23
C ILE A 800 0.48 -31.35 -17.14
N HIS A 801 -0.66 -30.83 -16.71
CA HIS A 801 -1.38 -29.76 -17.39
C HIS A 801 -1.07 -28.45 -16.67
N LEU A 802 -0.52 -27.50 -17.42
CA LEU A 802 -0.12 -26.18 -16.91
C LEU A 802 -1.06 -25.16 -17.56
N CYS A 803 -1.77 -24.38 -16.74
CA CYS A 803 -2.68 -23.35 -17.21
C CYS A 803 -1.91 -22.27 -18.01
N LYS A 804 -2.59 -21.66 -19.00
CA LYS A 804 -1.98 -20.62 -19.85
C LYS A 804 -1.65 -19.36 -19.05
N GLU A 805 -0.39 -18.94 -19.21
CA GLU A 805 0.24 -17.64 -18.94
C GLU A 805 0.14 -17.08 -17.51
N ASN A 806 1.18 -17.40 -16.72
CA ASN A 806 1.72 -16.54 -15.68
C ASN A 806 3.25 -16.70 -15.69
N ASP A 807 4.02 -15.64 -15.37
CA ASP A 807 5.48 -15.56 -15.55
C ASP A 807 6.30 -16.65 -14.83
N SER A 808 5.70 -17.32 -13.84
CA SER A 808 6.21 -18.54 -13.20
C SER A 808 6.50 -19.69 -14.18
N PHE A 809 5.88 -19.66 -15.37
CA PHE A 809 6.03 -20.67 -16.43
C PHE A 809 7.43 -20.68 -17.07
N THR A 810 8.06 -19.52 -17.20
CA THR A 810 9.41 -19.38 -17.78
C THR A 810 10.48 -19.92 -16.84
N LEU A 811 10.30 -19.73 -15.53
CA LEU A 811 11.18 -20.22 -14.47
C LEU A 811 11.13 -21.75 -14.31
N LEU A 812 9.94 -22.36 -14.40
CA LEU A 812 9.80 -23.82 -14.31
C LEU A 812 10.44 -24.51 -15.52
N LEU A 813 10.25 -23.97 -16.73
CA LEU A 813 10.92 -24.44 -17.95
C LEU A 813 12.44 -24.25 -17.90
N TRP A 814 12.92 -23.15 -17.32
CA TRP A 814 14.35 -22.93 -17.09
C TRP A 814 14.94 -23.96 -16.11
N TYR A 815 14.24 -24.25 -15.01
CA TYR A 815 14.67 -25.22 -13.99
C TYR A 815 14.72 -26.66 -14.53
N PHE A 816 13.71 -27.09 -15.29
CA PHE A 816 13.68 -28.42 -15.90
C PHE A 816 14.67 -28.58 -17.06
N ASN A 817 14.94 -27.52 -17.84
CA ASN A 817 15.94 -27.59 -18.91
C ASN A 817 17.38 -27.59 -18.39
N ARG A 818 17.66 -26.96 -17.24
CA ARG A 818 18.99 -26.92 -16.63
C ARG A 818 19.42 -28.26 -16.02
N ASN A 819 18.48 -29.08 -15.55
CA ASN A 819 18.76 -30.37 -14.92
C ASN A 819 18.79 -31.57 -15.90
N ARG A 820 18.81 -31.33 -17.21
CA ARG A 820 18.88 -32.38 -18.24
C ARG A 820 20.28 -32.95 -18.51
N GLU A 821 21.34 -32.38 -17.94
CA GLU A 821 22.71 -32.87 -18.10
C GLU A 821 23.20 -33.65 -16.86
N SER A 822 22.49 -34.68 -16.41
CA SER A 822 23.15 -35.85 -15.83
C SER A 822 22.17 -36.97 -15.53
N ARG A 823 22.48 -38.16 -16.07
CA ARG A 823 22.12 -39.53 -15.65
C ARG A 823 21.35 -40.30 -16.71
N ASP A 824 22.10 -41.17 -17.38
CA ASP A 824 21.61 -42.42 -17.94
C ASP A 824 20.86 -43.20 -16.85
N GLN A 825 19.55 -43.34 -16.99
CA GLN A 825 18.79 -44.57 -16.74
C GLN A 825 17.33 -44.39 -17.20
N GLU A 826 16.79 -45.50 -17.68
CA GLU A 826 15.61 -45.63 -18.54
C GLU A 826 14.30 -45.11 -17.92
N ASN A 827 13.44 -44.57 -18.80
CA ASN A 827 11.98 -44.39 -18.65
C ASN A 827 11.46 -43.33 -17.65
N VAL A 828 11.52 -42.05 -18.02
CA VAL A 828 10.46 -41.08 -17.69
C VAL A 828 10.17 -40.22 -18.92
N TYR A 829 9.15 -40.59 -19.71
CA TYR A 829 8.67 -39.76 -20.81
C TYR A 829 7.68 -38.71 -20.26
N LEU A 830 8.16 -37.49 -20.02
CA LEU A 830 7.31 -36.30 -19.83
C LEU A 830 6.86 -35.79 -21.20
N GLU A 831 5.64 -36.16 -21.61
CA GLU A 831 5.01 -35.62 -22.83
C GLU A 831 4.35 -34.28 -22.48
N LEU A 832 5.12 -33.18 -22.58
CA LEU A 832 4.61 -31.81 -22.52
C LEU A 832 3.80 -31.52 -23.79
N ARG A 833 2.48 -31.33 -23.66
CA ARG A 833 1.68 -30.77 -24.75
C ARG A 833 1.69 -29.25 -24.66
N LEU A 834 2.36 -28.62 -25.62
CA LEU A 834 2.16 -27.22 -25.95
C LEU A 834 1.02 -27.16 -26.99
N SER A 835 -0.09 -26.51 -26.67
CA SER A 835 -1.05 -26.05 -27.67
C SER A 835 -0.65 -24.65 -28.11
N VAL A 836 -0.22 -24.53 -29.38
CA VAL A 836 0.06 -23.24 -30.05
C VAL A 836 -1.26 -22.53 -30.34
#